data_AF-A0A841P023-F1
#
_entry.id   AF-A0A841P023-F1
#
_cell.length_a   1.000
_cell.length_b   1.000
_cell.length_c   1.000
_cell.angle_alpha   90.00
_cell.angle_beta   90.00
_cell.angle_gamma   90.00
#
_symmetry.space_group_name_H-M   'P 1'
#
loop_
_entity.id
_entity.type
_entity.pdbx_description
1 polymer ?
#
loop_
_entity_poly.entity_id
_entity_poly.type
_entity_poly.pdbx_seq_one_letter_code
_entity_poly.pdbx_strand_id
1 'polypeptide(L)'
;MATAAITAHVHSQAISTPAFRRIRARDVAIALLLGLLCLLVYNANMRSITAADSYAARYLPFSIWQNHSLTLNPILTTVAQGRKPPATPEKDGTAHWILKVGGDRYVSKFPIAVPVILSPFYLPAVIYLNHHGADPLLFDQVARIMEKLCASSLAAVSVGLLYLLLRRRTDEGLAAILSLLYAFGTTTWVISSQALWMHGLAQLLVVATMLLLTGPGTALRVVLAGLLCALIAANRQPDTILAAGLGIYGLWWAGRMRPFFVLSGMVPVALTLAYNLMIVGNIAGAYALHVRPGDFNHDIVGGIAGLLVSPTRGLFVYSPFLLFVPIFCRRVVLERSGRGLTIAIGCAMIVQVSFYAMIDWRQGISWGPRWLTDMLPMLMWMLPPVVKALSRNGRVAFGLASLVAISIQTIGAFWYTGIADTPIVTAHGPGRMRPAWDIHNAAFVAELSHPHVQADLIVDLDGNIDAVNVLPVGQGTGGGAGRQLEVLGWALTNSHSPSDVAVLIDGQWGAATREFFARTDVEKAMGHASPAGWRVTIPIDQVGPGEHLLAVLVRATEGGEPRLMKQTSFVLAPHNEALEHVTDLPSAGRRARQILASHQQAGGYWLTSYTSATRFEQPRQEMNTYLNAVMLDVAGPVAEAAGASDMLARARQFLAAQIEPSGLVRYHGRPDAPTIGTLGCAITPDSDDTALAWRVAPSEKSELLQPALAMITQFRRPDGLYKTWLAPRDNYQCLDPGRDANPADIGIQMHIFLFLEQVDKPAARSLCDALSKKAGDDDIWVYYAGAPLMISLRLAELEKAGCLPQLPRAQLRTDIPGQEIWLRAADQLGQLESHAGSYATYRRTAELLTDIAADDFSLMSHTPPLLYHNDLTATVKRFYWSQDFGYALWLRLYFENERMLSTLPCGSGGPEQKCGEK
;
A
#
# COMPACT_ATOMS: atom_id res chain seq x y z
N MET A 1 -75.46 -32.76 -50.71
CA MET A 1 -74.31 -31.85 -50.68
C MET A 1 -73.85 -31.73 -49.23
N ALA A 2 -72.58 -32.09 -48.95
CA ALA A 2 -71.70 -31.64 -47.85
C ALA A 2 -72.26 -31.71 -46.39
N THR A 3 -71.56 -32.15 -45.33
CA THR A 3 -70.17 -32.54 -45.07
C THR A 3 -70.17 -33.10 -43.64
N ALA A 4 -69.33 -34.09 -43.37
CA ALA A 4 -69.09 -34.63 -42.03
C ALA A 4 -68.45 -33.58 -41.10
N ALA A 5 -68.89 -33.55 -39.84
CA ALA A 5 -68.19 -32.85 -38.76
C ALA A 5 -67.82 -33.88 -37.68
N ILE A 6 -66.54 -34.22 -37.67
CA ILE A 6 -65.86 -35.06 -36.69
C ILE A 6 -65.76 -34.27 -35.39
N THR A 7 -66.35 -34.79 -34.31
CA THR A 7 -66.16 -34.34 -32.94
C THR A 7 -64.76 -34.71 -32.46
N ALA A 8 -63.82 -33.78 -32.58
CA ALA A 8 -62.51 -33.89 -31.95
C ALA A 8 -62.64 -33.57 -30.44
N HIS A 9 -62.47 -34.60 -29.61
CA HIS A 9 -62.19 -34.48 -28.19
C HIS A 9 -60.93 -33.61 -27.98
N VAL A 10 -61.14 -32.36 -27.60
CA VAL A 10 -60.08 -31.54 -27.02
C VAL A 10 -59.81 -32.08 -25.62
N HIS A 11 -58.70 -32.79 -25.46
CA HIS A 11 -58.11 -33.07 -24.15
C HIS A 11 -57.86 -31.73 -23.43
N SER A 12 -58.75 -31.42 -22.51
CA SER A 12 -58.54 -30.49 -21.40
C SER A 12 -57.23 -30.87 -20.70
N GLN A 13 -56.14 -30.19 -21.05
CA GLN A 13 -54.90 -30.24 -20.29
C GLN A 13 -55.22 -29.62 -18.93
N ALA A 14 -55.32 -30.49 -17.92
CA ALA A 14 -55.47 -30.15 -16.52
C ALA A 14 -54.53 -29.00 -16.15
N ILE A 15 -55.10 -27.81 -15.94
CA ILE A 15 -54.45 -26.70 -15.24
C ILE A 15 -54.24 -27.21 -13.81
N SER A 16 -53.03 -27.70 -13.54
CA SER A 16 -52.63 -28.18 -12.23
C SER A 16 -52.87 -27.10 -11.18
N THR A 17 -53.75 -27.38 -10.22
CA THR A 17 -53.90 -26.65 -8.97
C THR A 17 -52.52 -26.47 -8.30
N PRO A 18 -52.17 -25.29 -7.77
CA PRO A 18 -50.84 -25.11 -7.19
C PRO A 18 -50.75 -25.92 -5.89
N ALA A 19 -49.85 -26.90 -5.86
CA ALA A 19 -49.52 -27.69 -4.67
C ALA A 19 -48.91 -26.85 -3.51
N PHE A 20 -48.75 -25.54 -3.70
CA PHE A 20 -48.08 -24.60 -2.80
C PHE A 20 -48.95 -23.39 -2.49
N ARG A 21 -48.81 -22.84 -1.27
CA ARG A 21 -49.58 -21.67 -0.82
C ARG A 21 -49.23 -20.43 -1.66
N ARG A 22 -50.23 -19.61 -1.99
CA ARG A 22 -50.04 -18.29 -2.63
C ARG A 22 -49.51 -17.28 -1.61
N ILE A 23 -48.60 -16.40 -2.06
CA ILE A 23 -48.03 -15.30 -1.28
C ILE A 23 -49.07 -14.16 -1.21
N ARG A 24 -49.30 -13.62 -0.01
CA ARG A 24 -50.19 -12.47 0.25
C ARG A 24 -49.37 -11.19 0.47
N ALA A 25 -50.00 -10.01 0.37
CA ALA A 25 -49.34 -8.73 0.62
C ALA A 25 -48.70 -8.64 2.02
N ARG A 26 -49.37 -9.21 3.04
CA ARG A 26 -48.83 -9.33 4.40
C ARG A 26 -47.54 -10.15 4.45
N ASP A 27 -47.42 -11.22 3.65
CA ASP A 27 -46.17 -12.00 3.60
C ASP A 27 -45.02 -11.15 3.04
N VAL A 28 -45.29 -10.30 2.04
CA VAL A 28 -44.27 -9.38 1.49
C VAL A 28 -43.84 -8.36 2.54
N ALA A 29 -44.77 -7.78 3.30
CA ALA A 29 -44.44 -6.86 4.39
C ALA A 29 -43.55 -7.51 5.45
N ILE A 30 -43.85 -8.75 5.85
CA ILE A 30 -43.03 -9.50 6.82
C ILE A 30 -41.65 -9.81 6.23
N ALA A 31 -41.57 -10.17 4.95
CA ALA A 31 -40.29 -10.41 4.28
C ALA A 31 -39.38 -9.17 4.32
N LEU A 32 -39.95 -7.98 4.07
CA LEU A 32 -39.24 -6.71 4.14
C LEU A 32 -38.80 -6.39 5.58
N LEU A 33 -39.67 -6.58 6.57
CA LEU A 33 -39.33 -6.36 7.98
C LEU A 33 -38.21 -7.29 8.46
N LEU A 34 -38.26 -8.57 8.07
CA LEU A 34 -37.18 -9.53 8.37
C LEU A 34 -35.87 -9.13 7.69
N GLY A 35 -35.92 -8.70 6.43
CA GLY A 35 -34.75 -8.18 5.72
C GLY A 35 -34.13 -6.97 6.42
N LEU A 36 -34.95 -5.97 6.79
CA LEU A 36 -34.49 -4.77 7.50
C LEU A 36 -33.91 -5.09 8.88
N LEU A 37 -34.56 -5.99 9.63
CA LEU A 37 -34.04 -6.48 10.92
C LEU A 37 -32.66 -7.15 10.74
N CYS A 38 -32.52 -8.03 9.73
CA CYS A 38 -31.25 -8.69 9.45
C CYS A 38 -30.19 -7.69 9.03
N LEU A 39 -30.52 -6.70 8.19
CA LEU A 39 -29.59 -5.66 7.79
C LEU A 39 -29.05 -4.88 8.99
N LEU A 40 -29.93 -4.52 9.94
CA LEU A 40 -29.54 -3.85 11.18
C LEU A 40 -28.61 -4.74 12.02
N VAL A 41 -28.95 -6.01 12.23
CA VAL A 41 -28.15 -6.95 13.05
C VAL A 41 -26.81 -7.27 12.39
N TYR A 42 -26.76 -7.47 11.07
CA TYR A 42 -25.53 -7.77 10.34
C TYR A 42 -24.51 -6.61 10.38
N ASN A 43 -24.98 -5.38 10.55
CA ASN A 43 -24.15 -4.17 10.69
C ASN A 43 -23.87 -3.78 12.16
N ALA A 44 -24.46 -4.47 13.14
CA ALA A 44 -24.33 -4.12 14.55
C ALA A 44 -22.88 -4.19 15.09
N ASN A 45 -22.01 -4.98 14.45
CA ASN A 45 -20.59 -5.07 14.82
C ASN A 45 -19.73 -3.93 14.24
N MET A 46 -20.25 -3.14 13.30
CA MET A 46 -19.55 -2.01 12.65
C MET A 46 -18.11 -2.38 12.23
N ARG A 47 -17.94 -3.59 11.69
CA ARG A 47 -16.68 -4.13 11.17
C ARG A 47 -16.89 -5.00 9.94
N SER A 48 -15.84 -5.15 9.13
CA SER A 48 -15.80 -6.15 8.06
C SER A 48 -15.09 -7.41 8.57
N ILE A 49 -15.71 -8.58 8.38
CA ILE A 49 -15.06 -9.87 8.63
C ILE A 49 -14.64 -10.43 7.28
N THR A 50 -13.50 -9.95 6.83
CA THR A 50 -13.04 -10.16 5.47
C THR A 50 -11.94 -11.22 5.37
N ALA A 51 -11.64 -11.62 4.15
CA ALA A 51 -10.40 -12.27 3.79
C ALA A 51 -9.88 -11.62 2.50
N ALA A 52 -8.60 -11.85 2.20
CA ALA A 52 -8.02 -11.35 0.96
C ALA A 52 -8.79 -11.81 -0.31
N ASP A 53 -9.58 -12.88 -0.20
CA ASP A 53 -10.54 -13.38 -1.19
C ASP A 53 -11.54 -12.31 -1.68
N SER A 54 -11.89 -11.32 -0.87
CA SER A 54 -12.88 -10.30 -1.23
C SER A 54 -12.29 -8.98 -1.73
N TYR A 55 -10.96 -8.77 -1.65
CA TYR A 55 -10.33 -7.50 -2.01
C TYR A 55 -10.62 -7.09 -3.46
N ALA A 56 -10.58 -8.04 -4.40
CA ALA A 56 -10.96 -7.75 -5.78
C ALA A 56 -12.44 -7.32 -5.89
N ALA A 57 -13.35 -8.00 -5.18
CA ALA A 57 -14.77 -7.64 -5.17
C ALA A 57 -15.03 -6.28 -4.49
N ARG A 58 -14.20 -5.89 -3.52
CA ARG A 58 -14.22 -4.60 -2.83
C ARG A 58 -13.81 -3.45 -3.75
N TYR A 59 -12.68 -3.56 -4.46
CA TYR A 59 -12.10 -2.42 -5.19
C TYR A 59 -12.47 -2.35 -6.69
N LEU A 60 -12.71 -3.50 -7.35
CA LEU A 60 -12.96 -3.52 -8.79
C LEU A 60 -14.21 -2.74 -9.25
N PRO A 61 -15.32 -2.66 -8.48
CA PRO A 61 -16.44 -1.78 -8.81
C PRO A 61 -16.03 -0.31 -9.05
N PHE A 62 -15.08 0.22 -8.27
CA PHE A 62 -14.56 1.58 -8.47
C PHE A 62 -13.80 1.68 -9.78
N SER A 63 -12.92 0.71 -10.09
CA SER A 63 -12.16 0.69 -11.34
C SER A 63 -13.05 0.50 -12.58
N ILE A 64 -14.19 -0.17 -12.47
CA ILE A 64 -15.17 -0.27 -13.58
C ILE A 64 -15.74 1.12 -13.91
N TRP A 65 -16.05 1.92 -12.90
CA TRP A 65 -16.54 3.29 -13.09
C TRP A 65 -15.45 4.29 -13.51
N GLN A 66 -14.28 4.22 -12.88
CA GLN A 66 -13.22 5.23 -13.05
C GLN A 66 -12.28 4.92 -14.22
N ASN A 67 -11.91 3.65 -14.40
CA ASN A 67 -10.91 3.22 -15.38
C ASN A 67 -11.50 2.42 -16.55
N HIS A 68 -12.82 2.17 -16.54
CA HIS A 68 -13.50 1.32 -17.53
C HIS A 68 -12.83 -0.05 -17.73
N SER A 69 -12.26 -0.60 -16.66
CA SER A 69 -11.45 -1.82 -16.72
C SER A 69 -12.03 -2.93 -15.84
N LEU A 70 -12.02 -4.16 -16.39
CA LEU A 70 -12.32 -5.40 -15.69
C LEU A 70 -11.06 -6.12 -15.18
N THR A 71 -9.88 -5.52 -15.38
CA THR A 71 -8.59 -6.02 -14.88
C THR A 71 -8.19 -5.28 -13.62
N LEU A 72 -7.27 -5.86 -12.85
CA LEU A 72 -6.75 -5.25 -11.63
C LEU A 72 -5.63 -4.23 -11.89
N ASN A 73 -5.14 -4.11 -13.14
CA ASN A 73 -4.02 -3.24 -13.50
C ASN A 73 -4.10 -1.81 -12.94
N PRO A 74 -5.22 -1.08 -13.06
CA PRO A 74 -5.30 0.31 -12.58
C PRO A 74 -5.30 0.44 -11.06
N ILE A 75 -5.61 -0.64 -10.34
CA ILE A 75 -5.79 -0.69 -8.89
C ILE A 75 -4.89 -1.75 -8.23
N LEU A 76 -3.81 -2.14 -8.91
CA LEU A 76 -3.03 -3.33 -8.57
C LEU A 76 -2.40 -3.19 -7.17
N THR A 77 -1.79 -2.05 -6.88
CA THR A 77 -1.16 -1.74 -5.60
C THR A 77 -2.19 -1.73 -4.47
N THR A 78 -3.35 -1.11 -4.70
CA THR A 78 -4.45 -1.04 -3.73
C THR A 78 -5.04 -2.42 -3.43
N VAL A 79 -5.27 -3.25 -4.44
CA VAL A 79 -5.79 -4.62 -4.24
C VAL A 79 -4.73 -5.51 -3.59
N ALA A 80 -3.45 -5.26 -3.84
CA ALA A 80 -2.36 -6.04 -3.27
C ALA A 80 -2.10 -5.73 -1.79
N GLN A 81 -2.56 -4.58 -1.25
CA GLN A 81 -2.50 -4.25 0.18
C GLN A 81 -1.10 -4.47 0.80
N GLY A 82 -0.05 -3.91 0.16
CA GLY A 82 1.32 -4.09 0.65
C GLY A 82 2.02 -5.38 0.20
N ARG A 83 1.31 -6.30 -0.46
CA ARG A 83 1.85 -7.57 -0.96
C ARG A 83 2.39 -7.46 -2.37
N LYS A 84 3.33 -8.35 -2.71
CA LYS A 84 3.96 -8.42 -4.03
C LYS A 84 3.06 -9.26 -4.96
N PRO A 85 2.56 -8.69 -6.06
CA PRO A 85 1.82 -9.46 -7.06
C PRO A 85 2.75 -10.49 -7.72
N PRO A 86 2.20 -11.58 -8.28
CA PRO A 86 3.00 -12.61 -8.95
C PRO A 86 3.79 -12.02 -10.13
N ALA A 87 5.09 -12.33 -10.19
CA ALA A 87 5.99 -11.81 -11.22
C ALA A 87 5.79 -12.49 -12.59
N THR A 88 5.47 -13.78 -12.57
CA THR A 88 5.15 -14.59 -13.76
C THR A 88 3.86 -15.38 -13.51
N PRO A 89 3.18 -15.86 -14.57
CA PRO A 89 1.97 -16.69 -14.40
C PRO A 89 2.19 -17.97 -13.59
N GLU A 90 3.44 -18.46 -13.54
CA GLU A 90 3.83 -19.72 -12.90
C GLU A 90 4.38 -19.54 -11.47
N LYS A 91 4.80 -18.31 -11.11
CA LYS A 91 5.37 -18.02 -9.78
C LYS A 91 4.33 -17.35 -8.89
N ASP A 92 4.11 -17.94 -7.72
CA ASP A 92 3.30 -17.31 -6.68
C ASP A 92 3.96 -16.00 -6.20
N GLY A 93 3.17 -14.94 -6.14
CA GLY A 93 3.48 -13.76 -5.34
C GLY A 93 2.98 -13.93 -3.90
N THR A 94 3.24 -12.95 -3.04
CA THR A 94 2.66 -12.94 -1.69
C THR A 94 1.17 -12.56 -1.71
N ALA A 95 0.70 -11.93 -2.79
CA ALA A 95 -0.71 -11.62 -3.05
C ALA A 95 -1.45 -12.76 -3.80
N HIS A 96 -1.68 -13.90 -3.13
CA HIS A 96 -2.24 -15.12 -3.75
C HIS A 96 -3.66 -14.98 -4.35
N TRP A 97 -4.36 -13.87 -4.09
CA TRP A 97 -5.68 -13.54 -4.66
C TRP A 97 -5.59 -12.84 -6.03
N ILE A 98 -4.39 -12.45 -6.46
CA ILE A 98 -4.09 -11.80 -7.73
C ILE A 98 -3.36 -12.79 -8.62
N LEU A 99 -3.77 -12.88 -9.90
CA LEU A 99 -3.08 -13.65 -10.91
C LEU A 99 -2.53 -12.75 -12.01
N LYS A 100 -1.31 -13.03 -12.47
CA LYS A 100 -0.77 -12.47 -13.70
C LYS A 100 -1.18 -13.38 -14.87
N VAL A 101 -1.87 -12.82 -15.85
CA VAL A 101 -2.30 -13.49 -17.08
C VAL A 101 -1.68 -12.76 -18.27
N GLY A 102 -1.28 -13.50 -19.31
CA GLY A 102 -0.68 -13.03 -20.58
C GLY A 102 -0.16 -11.58 -20.65
N GLY A 103 1.17 -11.40 -20.77
CA GLY A 103 1.81 -10.08 -20.76
C GLY A 103 1.79 -9.48 -19.35
N ASP A 104 1.53 -8.17 -19.22
CA ASP A 104 1.44 -7.47 -17.93
C ASP A 104 0.02 -7.31 -17.40
N ARG A 105 -0.90 -8.23 -17.73
CA ARG A 105 -2.29 -8.14 -17.26
C ARG A 105 -2.47 -8.86 -15.92
N TYR A 106 -3.14 -8.20 -14.98
CA TYR A 106 -3.45 -8.77 -13.66
C TYR A 106 -4.96 -8.91 -13.48
N VAL A 107 -5.42 -10.07 -13.00
CA VAL A 107 -6.83 -10.37 -12.78
C VAL A 107 -7.06 -10.97 -11.40
N SER A 108 -8.30 -10.90 -10.93
CA SER A 108 -8.72 -11.58 -9.72
C SER A 108 -8.65 -13.11 -9.91
N LYS A 109 -8.16 -13.83 -8.89
CA LYS A 109 -8.30 -15.28 -8.82
C LYS A 109 -9.77 -15.71 -8.77
N PHE A 110 -10.62 -14.87 -8.17
CA PHE A 110 -12.04 -15.10 -7.97
C PHE A 110 -12.87 -14.52 -9.13
N PRO A 111 -14.06 -15.10 -9.45
CA PRO A 111 -14.87 -14.74 -10.61
C PRO A 111 -15.35 -13.29 -10.60
N ILE A 112 -15.51 -12.75 -11.80
CA ILE A 112 -15.85 -11.34 -12.06
C ILE A 112 -17.31 -10.97 -11.73
N ALA A 113 -18.18 -11.96 -11.48
CA ALA A 113 -19.62 -11.74 -11.39
C ALA A 113 -20.01 -10.79 -10.25
N VAL A 114 -19.49 -11.00 -9.04
CA VAL A 114 -19.79 -10.17 -7.85
C VAL A 114 -19.48 -8.69 -8.10
N PRO A 115 -18.25 -8.28 -8.48
CA PRO A 115 -17.96 -6.87 -8.69
C PRO A 115 -18.76 -6.26 -9.85
N VAL A 116 -19.01 -6.99 -10.94
CA VAL A 116 -19.81 -6.46 -12.06
C VAL A 116 -21.27 -6.23 -11.67
N ILE A 117 -21.90 -7.19 -10.99
CA ILE A 117 -23.30 -7.07 -10.55
C ILE A 117 -23.46 -5.95 -9.51
N LEU A 118 -22.46 -5.75 -8.66
CA LEU A 118 -22.51 -4.74 -7.61
C LEU A 118 -22.04 -3.36 -8.06
N SER A 119 -21.38 -3.23 -9.21
CA SER A 119 -20.86 -1.96 -9.73
C SER A 119 -21.89 -0.82 -9.71
N PRO A 120 -23.15 -1.01 -10.13
CA PRO A 120 -24.14 0.07 -10.07
C PRO A 120 -24.38 0.62 -8.65
N PHE A 121 -24.26 -0.21 -7.61
CA PHE A 121 -24.46 0.21 -6.21
C PHE A 121 -23.28 1.03 -5.66
N TYR A 122 -22.12 1.00 -6.34
CA TYR A 122 -20.95 1.79 -5.96
C TYR A 122 -20.96 3.21 -6.54
N LEU A 123 -21.89 3.53 -7.45
CA LEU A 123 -21.95 4.84 -8.10
C LEU A 123 -21.98 6.03 -7.10
N PRO A 124 -22.78 6.01 -6.01
CA PRO A 124 -22.76 7.09 -5.02
C PRO A 124 -21.39 7.27 -4.36
N ALA A 125 -20.70 6.17 -4.06
CA ALA A 125 -19.36 6.21 -3.46
C ALA A 125 -18.31 6.75 -4.44
N VAL A 126 -18.41 6.41 -5.72
CA VAL A 126 -17.56 6.96 -6.78
C VAL A 126 -17.76 8.47 -6.91
N ILE A 127 -19.01 8.95 -6.93
CA ILE A 127 -19.31 10.38 -6.99
C ILE A 127 -18.74 11.10 -5.76
N TYR A 128 -18.92 10.52 -4.57
CA TYR A 128 -18.38 11.08 -3.32
C TYR A 128 -16.85 11.23 -3.37
N LEU A 129 -16.13 10.18 -3.76
CA LEU A 129 -14.67 10.19 -3.86
C LEU A 129 -14.17 11.18 -4.92
N ASN A 130 -14.83 11.25 -6.07
CA ASN A 130 -14.47 12.22 -7.12
C ASN A 130 -14.56 13.69 -6.64
N HIS A 131 -15.42 13.98 -5.66
CA HIS A 131 -15.54 15.33 -5.09
C HIS A 131 -14.51 15.63 -3.98
N HIS A 132 -14.00 14.60 -3.28
CA HIS A 132 -13.11 14.77 -2.12
C HIS A 132 -11.62 14.54 -2.46
N GLY A 133 -11.31 14.23 -3.72
CA GLY A 133 -9.94 14.07 -4.20
C GLY A 133 -9.42 12.62 -4.10
N ALA A 134 -8.14 12.45 -4.43
CA ALA A 134 -7.51 11.13 -4.59
C ALA A 134 -6.76 10.65 -3.33
N ASP A 135 -7.33 10.88 -2.14
CA ASP A 135 -6.74 10.36 -0.90
C ASP A 135 -6.88 8.81 -0.83
N PRO A 136 -5.77 8.05 -0.82
CA PRO A 136 -5.81 6.59 -0.74
C PRO A 136 -6.44 6.05 0.55
N LEU A 137 -6.32 6.78 1.67
CA LEU A 137 -6.83 6.33 2.97
C LEU A 137 -8.35 6.48 3.03
N LEU A 138 -8.87 7.63 2.60
CA LEU A 138 -10.31 7.84 2.39
C LEU A 138 -10.88 6.82 1.39
N PHE A 139 -10.17 6.55 0.29
CA PHE A 139 -10.58 5.55 -0.69
C PHE A 139 -10.75 4.17 -0.07
N ASP A 140 -9.78 3.70 0.73
CA ASP A 140 -9.85 2.40 1.42
C ASP A 140 -11.00 2.35 2.44
N GLN A 141 -11.21 3.42 3.20
CA GLN A 141 -12.31 3.52 4.16
C GLN A 141 -13.68 3.41 3.47
N VAL A 142 -13.91 4.20 2.41
CA VAL A 142 -15.15 4.15 1.62
C VAL A 142 -15.35 2.77 0.98
N ALA A 143 -14.28 2.15 0.46
CA ALA A 143 -14.34 0.83 -0.14
C ALA A 143 -14.78 -0.25 0.85
N ARG A 144 -14.29 -0.22 2.09
CA ARG A 144 -14.70 -1.14 3.17
C ARG A 144 -16.14 -0.93 3.62
N ILE A 145 -16.58 0.32 3.72
CA ILE A 145 -17.99 0.65 4.00
C ILE A 145 -18.89 0.05 2.93
N MET A 146 -18.55 0.27 1.64
CA MET A 146 -19.33 -0.27 0.53
C MET A 146 -19.35 -1.79 0.50
N GLU A 147 -18.21 -2.43 0.77
CA GLU A 147 -18.13 -3.89 0.89
C GLU A 147 -19.11 -4.41 1.95
N LYS A 148 -19.05 -3.85 3.16
CA LYS A 148 -19.90 -4.25 4.29
C LYS A 148 -21.39 -4.03 3.99
N LEU A 149 -21.74 -2.86 3.45
CA LEU A 149 -23.12 -2.51 3.12
C LEU A 149 -23.69 -3.42 2.01
N CYS A 150 -22.94 -3.67 0.95
CA CYS A 150 -23.38 -4.56 -0.12
C CYS A 150 -23.49 -6.02 0.34
N ALA A 151 -22.51 -6.53 1.10
CA ALA A 151 -22.55 -7.89 1.63
C ALA A 151 -23.76 -8.11 2.54
N SER A 152 -23.95 -7.23 3.53
CA SER A 152 -25.07 -7.31 4.47
C SER A 152 -26.43 -7.15 3.77
N SER A 153 -26.52 -6.30 2.74
CA SER A 153 -27.74 -6.14 1.94
C SER A 153 -28.09 -7.38 1.14
N LEU A 154 -27.12 -8.00 0.44
CA LEU A 154 -27.35 -9.26 -0.29
C LEU A 154 -27.84 -10.38 0.63
N ALA A 155 -27.17 -10.54 1.78
CA ALA A 155 -27.56 -11.52 2.78
C ALA A 155 -28.97 -11.25 3.33
N ALA A 156 -29.29 -10.00 3.68
CA ALA A 156 -30.60 -9.59 4.20
C ALA A 156 -31.74 -9.83 3.18
N VAL A 157 -31.53 -9.50 1.91
CA VAL A 157 -32.50 -9.80 0.84
C VAL A 157 -32.69 -11.30 0.68
N SER A 158 -31.62 -12.10 0.79
CA SER A 158 -31.73 -13.57 0.75
C SER A 158 -32.62 -14.11 1.87
N VAL A 159 -32.57 -13.53 3.08
CA VAL A 159 -33.44 -13.91 4.22
C VAL A 159 -34.90 -13.61 3.91
N GLY A 160 -35.20 -12.41 3.42
CA GLY A 160 -36.57 -12.00 3.05
C GLY A 160 -37.15 -12.88 1.95
N LEU A 161 -36.36 -13.18 0.91
CA LEU A 161 -36.80 -14.10 -0.16
C LEU A 161 -36.95 -15.54 0.35
N LEU A 162 -36.10 -15.99 1.29
CA LEU A 162 -36.21 -17.31 1.88
C LEU A 162 -37.50 -17.42 2.71
N TYR A 163 -37.88 -16.36 3.44
CA TYR A 163 -39.17 -16.32 4.12
C TYR A 163 -40.32 -16.54 3.12
N LEU A 164 -40.35 -15.80 2.01
CA LEU A 164 -41.37 -15.97 0.98
C LEU A 164 -41.38 -17.38 0.38
N LEU A 165 -40.20 -17.99 0.23
CA LEU A 165 -40.06 -19.37 -0.23
C LEU A 165 -40.65 -20.36 0.78
N LEU A 166 -40.32 -20.22 2.07
CA LEU A 166 -40.83 -21.08 3.15
C LEU A 166 -42.32 -20.88 3.42
N ARG A 167 -42.87 -19.69 3.17
CA ARG A 167 -44.31 -19.42 3.25
C ARG A 167 -45.14 -20.28 2.30
N ARG A 168 -44.54 -20.80 1.22
CA ARG A 168 -45.17 -21.77 0.31
C ARG A 168 -45.38 -23.16 0.94
N ARG A 169 -44.63 -23.46 2.01
CA ARG A 169 -44.51 -24.80 2.64
C ARG A 169 -45.15 -24.86 4.03
N THR A 170 -45.16 -23.75 4.77
CA THR A 170 -45.67 -23.71 6.14
C THR A 170 -46.56 -22.51 6.40
N ASP A 171 -46.91 -22.24 7.66
CA ASP A 171 -47.59 -21.05 8.17
C ASP A 171 -46.63 -19.85 8.32
N GLU A 172 -47.15 -18.72 8.80
CA GLU A 172 -46.42 -17.45 8.94
C GLU A 172 -45.33 -17.55 10.02
N GLY A 173 -45.68 -18.04 11.21
CA GLY A 173 -44.78 -18.10 12.36
C GLY A 173 -43.61 -19.05 12.12
N LEU A 174 -43.87 -20.28 11.67
CA LEU A 174 -42.78 -21.23 11.43
C LEU A 174 -41.86 -20.79 10.27
N ALA A 175 -42.39 -20.14 9.23
CA ALA A 175 -41.55 -19.60 8.16
C ALA A 175 -40.65 -18.47 8.67
N ALA A 176 -41.18 -17.56 9.49
CA ALA A 176 -40.38 -16.49 10.10
C ALA A 176 -39.28 -17.05 11.01
N ILE A 177 -39.60 -18.01 11.88
CA ILE A 177 -38.62 -18.67 12.76
C ILE A 177 -37.50 -19.31 11.94
N LEU A 178 -37.84 -20.11 10.91
CA LEU A 178 -36.83 -20.74 10.07
C LEU A 178 -35.99 -19.72 9.31
N SER A 179 -36.57 -18.62 8.80
CA SER A 179 -35.80 -17.55 8.18
C SER A 179 -34.84 -16.85 9.14
N LEU A 180 -35.24 -16.65 10.40
CA LEU A 180 -34.35 -16.11 11.44
C LEU A 180 -33.25 -17.12 11.81
N LEU A 181 -33.54 -18.43 11.82
CA LEU A 181 -32.53 -19.47 12.02
C LEU A 181 -31.54 -19.54 10.85
N TYR A 182 -32.00 -19.32 9.62
CA TYR A 182 -31.11 -19.14 8.48
C TYR A 182 -30.23 -17.91 8.65
N ALA A 183 -30.82 -16.77 9.04
CA ALA A 183 -30.10 -15.51 9.21
C ALA A 183 -29.02 -15.60 10.30
N PHE A 184 -29.39 -16.12 11.49
CA PHE A 184 -28.57 -16.01 12.69
C PHE A 184 -28.00 -17.33 13.19
N GLY A 185 -28.54 -18.47 12.77
CA GLY A 185 -28.05 -19.80 13.15
C GLY A 185 -27.12 -20.45 12.13
N THR A 186 -26.76 -19.75 11.04
CA THR A 186 -25.89 -20.29 9.98
C THR A 186 -24.78 -19.33 9.60
N THR A 187 -23.83 -19.82 8.81
CA THR A 187 -22.73 -19.01 8.25
C THR A 187 -23.20 -17.86 7.36
N THR A 188 -24.49 -17.76 7.02
CA THR A 188 -25.08 -16.56 6.39
C THR A 188 -24.75 -15.29 7.17
N TRP A 189 -24.76 -15.35 8.51
CA TRP A 189 -24.36 -14.21 9.33
C TRP A 189 -22.87 -13.90 9.13
N VAL A 190 -21.97 -14.81 9.48
CA VAL A 190 -20.54 -14.48 9.60
C VAL A 190 -19.79 -14.46 8.26
N ILE A 191 -20.25 -15.20 7.25
CA ILE A 191 -19.63 -15.26 5.92
C ILE A 191 -20.35 -14.31 4.97
N SER A 192 -21.63 -14.55 4.68
CA SER A 192 -22.33 -13.87 3.59
C SER A 192 -22.62 -12.39 3.86
N SER A 193 -22.81 -12.00 5.13
CA SER A 193 -23.21 -10.64 5.47
C SER A 193 -22.06 -9.70 5.86
N GLN A 194 -20.83 -10.21 5.96
CA GLN A 194 -19.72 -9.46 6.57
C GLN A 194 -18.72 -8.90 5.57
N ALA A 195 -18.52 -9.54 4.42
CA ALA A 195 -17.65 -9.07 3.34
C ALA A 195 -18.12 -9.61 1.98
N LEU A 196 -17.59 -9.08 0.87
CA LEU A 196 -18.02 -9.43 -0.49
C LEU A 196 -17.40 -10.74 -1.00
N TRP A 197 -17.61 -11.82 -0.26
CA TRP A 197 -17.40 -13.17 -0.75
C TRP A 197 -18.47 -13.53 -1.80
N MET A 198 -18.21 -14.53 -2.64
CA MET A 198 -19.19 -15.03 -3.62
C MET A 198 -20.45 -15.64 -2.98
N HIS A 199 -20.39 -16.03 -1.70
CA HIS A 199 -21.44 -16.77 -1.00
C HIS A 199 -22.74 -15.98 -0.80
N GLY A 200 -22.65 -14.69 -0.49
CA GLY A 200 -23.85 -13.86 -0.28
C GLY A 200 -24.70 -13.74 -1.55
N LEU A 201 -24.05 -13.53 -2.69
CA LEU A 201 -24.72 -13.52 -3.98
C LEU A 201 -25.21 -14.93 -4.37
N ALA A 202 -24.42 -15.98 -4.13
CA ALA A 202 -24.83 -17.36 -4.41
C ALA A 202 -26.12 -17.74 -3.68
N GLN A 203 -26.21 -17.48 -2.38
CA GLN A 203 -27.40 -17.74 -1.58
C GLN A 203 -28.62 -16.96 -2.09
N LEU A 204 -28.45 -15.67 -2.41
CA LEU A 204 -29.52 -14.86 -2.99
C LEU A 204 -30.04 -15.46 -4.31
N LEU A 205 -29.14 -15.86 -5.21
CA LEU A 205 -29.47 -16.45 -6.50
C LEU A 205 -30.17 -17.81 -6.35
N VAL A 206 -29.69 -18.66 -5.42
CA VAL A 206 -30.31 -19.96 -5.11
C VAL A 206 -31.72 -19.77 -4.58
N VAL A 207 -31.92 -18.90 -3.59
CA VAL A 207 -33.25 -18.62 -3.02
C VAL A 207 -34.20 -18.05 -4.07
N ALA A 208 -33.74 -17.06 -4.85
CA ALA A 208 -34.55 -16.43 -5.90
C ALA A 208 -34.96 -17.45 -6.97
N THR A 209 -34.04 -18.31 -7.40
CA THR A 209 -34.31 -19.39 -8.37
C THR A 209 -35.34 -20.37 -7.81
N MET A 210 -35.17 -20.84 -6.57
CA MET A 210 -36.15 -21.72 -5.92
C MET A 210 -37.53 -21.06 -5.76
N LEU A 211 -37.56 -19.75 -5.48
CA LEU A 211 -38.81 -18.97 -5.40
C LEU A 211 -39.50 -18.83 -6.75
N LEU A 212 -38.77 -18.81 -7.86
CA LEU A 212 -39.37 -18.85 -9.20
C LEU A 212 -39.90 -20.26 -9.51
N LEU A 213 -39.06 -21.29 -9.32
CA LEU A 213 -39.35 -22.70 -9.65
C LEU A 213 -40.51 -23.32 -8.86
N THR A 214 -40.85 -22.76 -7.70
CA THR A 214 -41.98 -23.23 -6.88
C THR A 214 -43.29 -22.49 -7.18
N GLY A 215 -43.30 -21.59 -8.17
CA GLY A 215 -44.47 -20.80 -8.57
C GLY A 215 -45.03 -21.22 -9.94
N PRO A 216 -46.09 -20.55 -10.45
CA PRO A 216 -46.57 -20.78 -11.80
C PRO A 216 -45.48 -20.53 -12.85
N GLY A 217 -45.35 -21.42 -13.83
CA GLY A 217 -44.45 -21.27 -14.96
C GLY A 217 -45.01 -20.32 -16.00
N THR A 218 -44.83 -19.01 -15.82
CA THR A 218 -45.07 -18.02 -16.87
C THR A 218 -43.79 -17.75 -17.66
N ALA A 219 -43.89 -17.26 -18.89
CA ALA A 219 -42.72 -17.00 -19.75
C ALA A 219 -41.66 -16.13 -19.05
N LEU A 220 -42.06 -15.03 -18.41
CA LEU A 220 -41.15 -14.17 -17.65
C LEU A 220 -40.45 -14.92 -16.51
N ARG A 221 -41.18 -15.74 -15.75
CA ARG A 221 -40.58 -16.51 -14.64
C ARG A 221 -39.62 -17.59 -15.15
N VAL A 222 -39.92 -18.19 -16.30
CA VAL A 222 -39.04 -19.17 -16.94
C VAL A 222 -37.75 -18.52 -17.43
N VAL A 223 -37.84 -17.36 -18.07
CA VAL A 223 -36.68 -16.55 -18.49
C VAL A 223 -35.83 -16.14 -17.28
N LEU A 224 -36.45 -15.58 -16.24
CA LEU A 224 -35.74 -15.19 -15.03
C LEU A 224 -35.12 -16.40 -14.30
N ALA A 225 -35.81 -17.55 -14.27
CA ALA A 225 -35.28 -18.74 -13.63
C ALA A 225 -34.07 -19.30 -14.40
N GLY A 226 -34.10 -19.29 -15.74
CA GLY A 226 -32.96 -19.70 -16.57
C GLY A 226 -31.76 -18.79 -16.37
N LEU A 227 -31.97 -17.48 -16.42
CA LEU A 227 -30.95 -16.46 -16.17
C LEU A 227 -30.30 -16.63 -14.79
N LEU A 228 -31.10 -16.65 -13.71
CA LEU A 228 -30.58 -16.72 -12.34
C LEU A 228 -29.94 -18.08 -12.04
N CYS A 229 -30.50 -19.18 -12.56
CA CYS A 229 -29.92 -20.51 -12.37
C CYS A 229 -28.52 -20.62 -12.99
N ALA A 230 -28.33 -20.09 -14.20
CA ALA A 230 -27.01 -20.08 -14.83
C ALA A 230 -26.04 -19.08 -14.16
N LEU A 231 -26.57 -17.99 -13.60
CA LEU A 231 -25.76 -17.03 -12.86
C LEU A 231 -25.19 -17.60 -11.55
N ILE A 232 -25.82 -18.61 -10.94
CA ILE A 232 -25.25 -19.36 -9.80
C ILE A 232 -23.88 -19.95 -10.20
N ALA A 233 -23.82 -20.63 -11.35
CA ALA A 233 -22.59 -21.23 -11.86
C ALA A 233 -21.53 -20.19 -12.27
N ALA A 234 -21.96 -19.08 -12.89
CA ALA A 234 -21.09 -17.97 -13.28
C ALA A 234 -20.51 -17.21 -12.08
N ASN A 235 -21.27 -17.09 -11.00
CA ASN A 235 -20.84 -16.45 -9.76
C ASN A 235 -19.75 -17.26 -9.05
N ARG A 236 -19.90 -18.59 -9.03
CA ARG A 236 -18.97 -19.49 -8.36
C ARG A 236 -18.99 -20.84 -9.08
N GLN A 237 -17.89 -21.17 -9.78
CA GLN A 237 -17.82 -22.40 -10.60
C GLN A 237 -18.17 -23.67 -9.83
N PRO A 238 -17.72 -23.88 -8.57
CA PRO A 238 -18.17 -25.04 -7.78
C PRO A 238 -19.68 -25.18 -7.66
N ASP A 239 -20.44 -24.08 -7.62
CA ASP A 239 -21.90 -24.10 -7.47
C ASP A 239 -22.62 -24.52 -8.76
N THR A 240 -21.88 -24.81 -9.84
CA THR A 240 -22.43 -25.43 -11.05
C THR A 240 -23.16 -26.73 -10.73
N ILE A 241 -22.73 -27.48 -9.73
CA ILE A 241 -23.40 -28.71 -9.28
C ILE A 241 -24.79 -28.38 -8.70
N LEU A 242 -24.87 -27.35 -7.85
CA LEU A 242 -26.13 -26.86 -7.27
C LEU A 242 -27.07 -26.29 -8.35
N ALA A 243 -26.51 -25.50 -9.28
CA ALA A 243 -27.21 -24.96 -10.44
C ALA A 243 -27.73 -26.08 -11.35
N ALA A 244 -26.98 -27.16 -11.56
CA ALA A 244 -27.42 -28.30 -12.36
C ALA A 244 -28.63 -29.00 -11.75
N GLY A 245 -28.65 -29.20 -10.42
CA GLY A 245 -29.81 -29.76 -9.73
C GLY A 245 -31.07 -28.91 -9.91
N LEU A 246 -30.95 -27.59 -9.71
CA LEU A 246 -32.05 -26.64 -9.94
C LEU A 246 -32.45 -26.57 -11.41
N GLY A 247 -31.49 -26.61 -12.34
CA GLY A 247 -31.69 -26.54 -13.78
C GLY A 247 -32.40 -27.77 -14.34
N ILE A 248 -32.04 -28.97 -13.91
CA ILE A 248 -32.73 -30.22 -14.29
C ILE A 248 -34.21 -30.16 -13.89
N TYR A 249 -34.48 -29.74 -12.65
CA TYR A 249 -35.86 -29.52 -12.21
C TYR A 249 -36.54 -28.37 -12.98
N GLY A 250 -35.82 -27.29 -13.26
CA GLY A 250 -36.30 -26.14 -14.02
C GLY A 250 -36.71 -26.47 -15.46
N LEU A 251 -35.95 -27.32 -16.14
CA LEU A 251 -36.30 -27.83 -17.47
C LEU A 251 -37.58 -28.65 -17.44
N TRP A 252 -37.75 -29.49 -16.41
CA TRP A 252 -39.01 -30.20 -16.22
C TRP A 252 -40.18 -29.24 -15.96
N TRP A 253 -40.00 -28.29 -15.03
CA TRP A 253 -40.99 -27.29 -14.64
C TRP A 253 -41.40 -26.34 -15.78
N ALA A 254 -40.46 -25.97 -16.66
CA ALA A 254 -40.71 -25.07 -17.80
C ALA A 254 -41.58 -25.72 -18.91
N GLY A 255 -41.70 -27.05 -18.94
CA GLY A 255 -42.54 -27.76 -19.91
C GLY A 255 -42.20 -27.41 -21.37
N ARG A 256 -43.17 -26.86 -22.12
CA ARG A 256 -42.96 -26.42 -23.51
C ARG A 256 -42.08 -25.18 -23.64
N MET A 257 -41.86 -24.43 -22.55
CA MET A 257 -41.05 -23.20 -22.51
C MET A 257 -39.57 -23.45 -22.19
N ARG A 258 -39.11 -24.70 -22.18
CA ARG A 258 -37.69 -25.06 -22.01
C ARG A 258 -36.73 -24.23 -22.87
N PRO A 259 -37.02 -23.90 -24.15
CA PRO A 259 -36.12 -23.07 -24.94
C PRO A 259 -35.87 -21.69 -24.30
N PHE A 260 -36.89 -21.05 -23.70
CA PHE A 260 -36.71 -19.77 -23.03
C PHE A 260 -35.84 -19.89 -21.77
N PHE A 261 -35.95 -20.99 -21.03
CA PHE A 261 -35.09 -21.27 -19.88
C PHE A 261 -33.63 -21.41 -20.31
N VAL A 262 -33.37 -22.18 -21.38
CA VAL A 262 -32.02 -22.42 -21.89
C VAL A 262 -31.42 -21.15 -22.49
N LEU A 263 -32.14 -20.47 -23.37
CA LEU A 263 -31.65 -19.26 -24.06
C LEU A 263 -31.33 -18.14 -23.07
N SER A 264 -32.15 -17.96 -22.03
CA SER A 264 -31.87 -16.97 -20.97
C SER A 264 -30.67 -17.37 -20.11
N GLY A 265 -30.51 -18.66 -19.80
CA GLY A 265 -29.34 -19.18 -19.09
C GLY A 265 -28.04 -19.08 -19.90
N MET A 266 -28.11 -19.12 -21.24
CA MET A 266 -26.93 -18.95 -22.10
C MET A 266 -26.29 -17.57 -21.97
N VAL A 267 -27.03 -16.52 -21.58
CA VAL A 267 -26.50 -15.15 -21.46
C VAL A 267 -25.35 -15.05 -20.44
N PRO A 268 -25.54 -15.38 -19.14
CA PRO A 268 -24.46 -15.30 -18.16
C PRO A 268 -23.32 -16.29 -18.45
N VAL A 269 -23.64 -17.45 -19.04
CA VAL A 269 -22.62 -18.43 -19.46
C VAL A 269 -21.74 -17.84 -20.56
N ALA A 270 -22.34 -17.25 -21.60
CA ALA A 270 -21.61 -16.66 -22.72
C ALA A 270 -20.75 -15.46 -22.28
N LEU A 271 -21.27 -14.59 -21.41
CA LEU A 271 -20.52 -13.45 -20.87
C LEU A 271 -19.33 -13.90 -20.02
N THR A 272 -19.52 -14.91 -19.17
CA THR A 272 -18.45 -15.48 -18.35
C THR A 272 -17.40 -16.17 -19.21
N LEU A 273 -17.83 -16.90 -20.23
CA LEU A 273 -16.93 -17.55 -21.19
C LEU A 273 -16.14 -16.52 -22.00
N ALA A 274 -16.78 -15.42 -22.44
CA ALA A 274 -16.11 -14.32 -23.13
C ALA A 274 -15.04 -13.69 -22.24
N TYR A 275 -15.35 -13.39 -20.96
CA TYR A 275 -14.37 -12.91 -19.99
C TYR A 275 -13.20 -13.88 -19.83
N ASN A 276 -13.51 -15.17 -19.60
CA ASN A 276 -12.52 -16.22 -19.39
C ASN A 276 -11.58 -16.41 -20.61
N LEU A 277 -12.11 -16.37 -21.83
CA LEU A 277 -11.30 -16.54 -23.03
C LEU A 277 -10.53 -15.27 -23.44
N MET A 278 -11.20 -14.10 -23.41
CA MET A 278 -10.61 -12.85 -23.91
C MET A 278 -9.68 -12.17 -22.89
N ILE A 279 -9.98 -12.28 -21.59
CA ILE A 279 -9.24 -11.60 -20.54
C ILE A 279 -8.27 -12.55 -19.84
N VAL A 280 -8.76 -13.70 -19.38
CA VAL A 280 -7.97 -14.68 -18.60
C VAL A 280 -7.13 -15.59 -19.50
N GLY A 281 -7.63 -15.96 -20.68
CA GLY A 281 -6.99 -16.91 -21.60
C GLY A 281 -7.22 -18.39 -21.23
N ASN A 282 -8.21 -18.70 -20.39
CA ASN A 282 -8.52 -20.08 -19.98
C ASN A 282 -10.03 -20.30 -19.86
N ILE A 283 -10.58 -21.35 -20.46
CA ILE A 283 -12.02 -21.66 -20.48
C ILE A 283 -12.64 -21.80 -19.08
N ALA A 284 -11.91 -22.39 -18.13
CA ALA A 284 -12.35 -22.60 -16.76
C ALA A 284 -12.11 -21.37 -15.86
N GLY A 285 -11.54 -20.30 -16.43
CA GLY A 285 -11.22 -19.06 -15.73
C GLY A 285 -10.02 -19.18 -14.80
N ALA A 286 -9.85 -18.17 -13.96
CA ALA A 286 -8.69 -17.99 -13.11
C ALA A 286 -8.45 -19.12 -12.09
N TYR A 287 -9.53 -19.77 -11.59
CA TYR A 287 -9.40 -20.89 -10.64
C TYR A 287 -8.58 -22.06 -11.18
N ALA A 288 -8.68 -22.35 -12.49
CA ALA A 288 -8.01 -23.50 -13.08
C ALA A 288 -6.50 -23.31 -13.26
N LEU A 289 -6.01 -22.07 -13.19
CA LEU A 289 -4.60 -21.75 -13.41
C LEU A 289 -3.70 -22.12 -12.21
N HIS A 290 -4.27 -22.42 -11.04
CA HIS A 290 -3.52 -22.62 -9.78
C HIS A 290 -3.94 -23.88 -9.00
N VAL A 291 -4.48 -24.90 -9.66
CA VAL A 291 -4.79 -26.19 -9.03
C VAL A 291 -3.52 -27.05 -8.97
N ARG A 292 -3.07 -27.43 -7.77
CA ARG A 292 -1.87 -28.26 -7.56
C ARG A 292 -2.23 -29.69 -7.18
N PRO A 293 -1.39 -30.69 -7.51
CA PRO A 293 -1.60 -32.08 -7.06
C PRO A 293 -1.74 -32.21 -5.54
N GLY A 294 -1.05 -31.35 -4.77
CA GLY A 294 -1.15 -31.31 -3.32
C GLY A 294 -2.50 -30.80 -2.78
N ASP A 295 -3.35 -30.19 -3.59
CA ASP A 295 -4.66 -29.69 -3.17
C ASP A 295 -5.71 -30.80 -3.08
N PHE A 296 -5.42 -31.98 -3.61
CA PHE A 296 -6.32 -33.13 -3.53
C PHE A 296 -6.17 -33.86 -2.20
N ASN A 297 -7.30 -34.34 -1.69
CA ASN A 297 -7.38 -35.14 -0.49
C ASN A 297 -7.51 -36.63 -0.87
N HIS A 298 -6.66 -37.47 -0.28
CA HIS A 298 -6.65 -38.91 -0.57
C HIS A 298 -7.72 -39.69 0.23
N ASP A 299 -8.26 -39.10 1.30
CA ASP A 299 -9.29 -39.72 2.14
C ASP A 299 -10.63 -38.97 2.02
N ILE A 300 -11.49 -39.45 1.10
CA ILE A 300 -12.82 -38.89 0.86
C ILE A 300 -13.71 -39.01 2.11
N VAL A 301 -13.60 -40.11 2.87
CA VAL A 301 -14.42 -40.31 4.07
C VAL A 301 -14.01 -39.30 5.15
N GLY A 302 -12.71 -39.14 5.36
CA GLY A 302 -12.16 -38.09 6.22
C GLY A 302 -12.54 -36.68 5.75
N GLY A 303 -12.63 -36.45 4.45
CA GLY A 303 -13.10 -35.18 3.88
C GLY A 303 -14.59 -34.90 4.14
N ILE A 304 -15.46 -35.90 3.96
CA ILE A 304 -16.89 -35.80 4.29
C ILE A 304 -17.07 -35.56 5.78
N ALA A 305 -16.37 -36.31 6.63
CA ALA A 305 -16.40 -36.12 8.08
C ALA A 305 -15.87 -34.72 8.47
N GLY A 306 -14.81 -34.26 7.80
CA GLY A 306 -14.26 -32.92 7.95
C GLY A 306 -15.29 -31.82 7.68
N LEU A 307 -16.00 -31.91 6.54
CA LEU A 307 -17.00 -30.93 6.12
C LEU A 307 -18.28 -30.95 6.97
N LEU A 308 -18.66 -32.10 7.54
CA LEU A 308 -19.95 -32.25 8.24
C LEU A 308 -19.83 -32.15 9.75
N VAL A 309 -18.77 -32.69 10.37
CA VAL A 309 -18.69 -32.87 11.83
C VAL A 309 -17.36 -32.47 12.46
N SER A 310 -16.37 -31.98 11.71
CA SER A 310 -15.14 -31.47 12.36
C SER A 310 -15.44 -30.29 13.28
N PRO A 311 -14.74 -30.14 14.41
CA PRO A 311 -14.90 -29.00 15.31
C PRO A 311 -14.71 -27.65 14.63
N THR A 312 -13.81 -27.56 13.65
CA THR A 312 -13.41 -26.28 13.03
C THR A 312 -14.19 -25.96 11.76
N ARG A 313 -14.61 -26.96 10.99
CA ARG A 313 -15.25 -26.80 9.65
C ARG A 313 -16.56 -27.55 9.46
N GLY A 314 -17.09 -28.23 10.48
CA GLY A 314 -18.26 -29.09 10.37
C GLY A 314 -19.59 -28.34 10.29
N LEU A 315 -20.40 -28.60 9.26
CA LEU A 315 -21.74 -28.02 9.11
C LEU A 315 -22.64 -28.25 10.34
N PHE A 316 -22.66 -29.48 10.87
CA PHE A 316 -23.50 -29.84 12.00
C PHE A 316 -22.91 -29.41 13.35
N VAL A 317 -21.66 -28.93 13.39
CA VAL A 317 -21.08 -28.30 14.58
C VAL A 317 -21.51 -26.84 14.65
N TYR A 318 -21.42 -26.12 13.54
CA TYR A 318 -21.76 -24.68 13.49
C TYR A 318 -23.26 -24.41 13.34
N SER A 319 -24.03 -25.38 12.83
CA SER A 319 -25.48 -25.31 12.66
C SER A 319 -26.16 -26.64 13.02
N PRO A 320 -26.10 -27.09 14.28
CA PRO A 320 -26.54 -28.43 14.69
C PRO A 320 -28.02 -28.74 14.44
N PHE A 321 -28.89 -27.74 14.37
CA PHE A 321 -30.31 -27.96 14.03
C PHE A 321 -30.49 -28.52 12.61
N LEU A 322 -29.52 -28.35 11.71
CA LEU A 322 -29.55 -28.92 10.36
C LEU A 322 -29.38 -30.45 10.36
N LEU A 323 -28.87 -31.05 11.43
CA LEU A 323 -28.76 -32.51 11.58
C LEU A 323 -30.13 -33.21 11.55
N PHE A 324 -31.22 -32.48 11.83
CA PHE A 324 -32.57 -33.00 11.74
C PHE A 324 -32.99 -33.31 10.29
N VAL A 325 -32.37 -32.69 9.27
CA VAL A 325 -32.65 -33.00 7.86
C VAL A 325 -32.26 -34.45 7.51
N PRO A 326 -31.00 -34.90 7.72
CA PRO A 326 -30.64 -36.29 7.45
C PRO A 326 -31.32 -37.29 8.40
N ILE A 327 -31.54 -36.96 9.69
CA ILE A 327 -32.25 -37.85 10.63
C ILE A 327 -33.68 -38.15 10.14
N PHE A 328 -34.37 -37.14 9.60
CA PHE A 328 -35.73 -37.28 9.08
C PHE A 328 -35.77 -37.40 7.55
N CYS A 329 -34.69 -37.86 6.90
CA CYS A 329 -34.55 -37.91 5.45
C CYS A 329 -35.70 -38.65 4.75
N ARG A 330 -36.17 -39.76 5.33
CA ARG A 330 -37.31 -40.53 4.83
C ARG A 330 -38.56 -39.66 4.73
N ARG A 331 -38.84 -38.79 5.70
CA ARG A 331 -39.99 -37.89 5.64
C ARG A 331 -39.80 -36.79 4.61
N VAL A 332 -38.60 -36.22 4.54
CA VAL A 332 -38.25 -35.18 3.57
C VAL A 332 -38.44 -35.67 2.13
N VAL A 333 -37.97 -36.88 1.80
CA VAL A 333 -38.05 -37.46 0.45
C VAL A 333 -39.45 -37.97 0.10
N LEU A 334 -40.24 -38.40 1.09
CA LEU A 334 -41.60 -38.91 0.87
C LEU A 334 -42.67 -37.81 0.80
N GLU A 335 -42.33 -36.56 1.09
CA GLU A 335 -43.27 -35.45 1.03
C GLU A 335 -43.72 -35.19 -0.41
N ARG A 336 -45.03 -35.33 -0.68
CA ARG A 336 -45.58 -35.22 -2.04
C ARG A 336 -45.45 -33.81 -2.62
N SER A 337 -45.63 -32.78 -1.79
CA SER A 337 -45.55 -31.37 -2.20
C SER A 337 -44.09 -30.95 -2.41
N GLY A 338 -43.61 -31.01 -3.66
CA GLY A 338 -42.25 -30.56 -4.02
C GLY A 338 -41.20 -31.66 -4.05
N ARG A 339 -41.61 -32.94 -4.03
CA ARG A 339 -40.71 -34.11 -4.07
C ARG A 339 -39.62 -34.00 -5.13
N GLY A 340 -39.99 -33.64 -6.36
CA GLY A 340 -39.04 -33.54 -7.48
C GLY A 340 -37.93 -32.54 -7.22
N LEU A 341 -38.27 -31.34 -6.73
CA LEU A 341 -37.29 -30.31 -6.37
C LEU A 341 -36.40 -30.77 -5.20
N THR A 342 -37.00 -31.32 -4.15
CA THR A 342 -36.28 -31.82 -2.96
C THR A 342 -35.28 -32.91 -3.31
N ILE A 343 -35.63 -33.85 -4.20
CA ILE A 343 -34.71 -34.89 -4.67
C ILE A 343 -33.58 -34.27 -5.50
N ALA A 344 -33.91 -33.39 -6.45
CA ALA A 344 -32.91 -32.77 -7.33
C ALA A 344 -31.86 -31.98 -6.55
N ILE A 345 -32.28 -31.13 -5.61
CA ILE A 345 -31.35 -30.37 -4.76
C ILE A 345 -30.62 -31.27 -3.75
N GLY A 346 -31.28 -32.33 -3.23
CA GLY A 346 -30.67 -33.31 -2.34
C GLY A 346 -29.52 -34.06 -3.00
N CYS A 347 -29.74 -34.54 -4.23
CA CYS A 347 -28.69 -35.17 -5.03
C CYS A 347 -27.55 -34.19 -5.33
N ALA A 348 -27.85 -32.96 -5.72
CA ALA A 348 -26.84 -31.94 -5.99
C ALA A 348 -25.97 -31.64 -4.76
N MET A 349 -26.57 -31.52 -3.57
CA MET A 349 -25.81 -31.33 -2.32
C MET A 349 -24.90 -32.51 -1.99
N ILE A 350 -25.36 -33.76 -2.18
CA ILE A 350 -24.53 -34.95 -1.96
C ILE A 350 -23.32 -34.97 -2.91
N VAL A 351 -23.53 -34.62 -4.18
CA VAL A 351 -22.45 -34.52 -5.17
C VAL A 351 -21.49 -33.39 -4.79
N GLN A 352 -21.99 -32.23 -4.36
CA GLN A 352 -21.18 -31.10 -3.93
C GLN A 352 -20.29 -31.45 -2.72
N VAL A 353 -20.87 -32.09 -1.70
CA VAL A 353 -20.12 -32.53 -0.49
C VAL A 353 -19.06 -33.55 -0.87
N SER A 354 -19.40 -34.51 -1.73
CA SER A 354 -18.44 -35.50 -2.24
C SER A 354 -17.30 -34.84 -3.01
N PHE A 355 -17.61 -33.88 -3.87
CA PHE A 355 -16.61 -33.13 -4.62
C PHE A 355 -15.66 -32.34 -3.70
N TYR A 356 -16.19 -31.60 -2.73
CA TYR A 356 -15.36 -30.87 -1.78
C TYR A 356 -14.54 -31.77 -0.86
N ALA A 357 -15.03 -32.97 -0.53
CA ALA A 357 -14.29 -33.94 0.27
C ALA A 357 -13.02 -34.48 -0.43
N MET A 358 -12.98 -34.41 -1.78
CA MET A 358 -11.83 -34.79 -2.60
C MET A 358 -10.75 -33.71 -2.67
N ILE A 359 -11.00 -32.52 -2.13
CA ILE A 359 -10.09 -31.38 -2.13
C ILE A 359 -9.69 -31.07 -0.68
N ASP A 360 -8.68 -30.24 -0.49
CA ASP A 360 -8.31 -29.68 0.81
C ASP A 360 -9.48 -28.89 1.45
N TRP A 361 -10.23 -29.58 2.30
CA TRP A 361 -11.46 -29.09 2.93
C TRP A 361 -11.22 -28.12 4.11
N ARG A 362 -9.96 -27.72 4.37
CA ARG A 362 -9.61 -26.78 5.46
C ARG A 362 -10.07 -25.35 5.21
N GLN A 363 -10.42 -25.00 3.96
CA GLN A 363 -11.14 -23.77 3.59
C GLN A 363 -10.40 -22.44 3.81
N GLY A 364 -9.10 -22.46 4.11
CA GLY A 364 -8.30 -21.26 4.41
C GLY A 364 -8.73 -20.61 5.73
N ILE A 365 -8.38 -19.34 5.93
CA ILE A 365 -8.84 -18.55 7.09
C ILE A 365 -10.30 -18.15 6.84
N SER A 366 -11.25 -18.71 7.60
CA SER A 366 -12.68 -18.44 7.47
C SER A 366 -13.47 -18.89 8.70
N TRP A 367 -14.70 -18.42 8.87
CA TRP A 367 -15.57 -18.93 9.93
C TRP A 367 -16.30 -20.21 9.53
N GLY A 368 -16.00 -21.33 10.20
CA GLY A 368 -16.77 -22.57 10.09
C GLY A 368 -16.83 -23.18 8.68
N PRO A 369 -17.98 -23.81 8.29
CA PRO A 369 -18.17 -24.56 7.03
C PRO A 369 -18.39 -23.66 5.80
N ARG A 370 -17.54 -22.64 5.59
CA ARG A 370 -17.67 -21.64 4.51
C ARG A 370 -18.10 -22.22 3.17
N TRP A 371 -17.49 -23.30 2.69
CA TRP A 371 -17.80 -23.90 1.37
C TRP A 371 -19.21 -24.45 1.24
N LEU A 372 -19.87 -24.82 2.34
CA LEU A 372 -21.25 -25.33 2.37
C LEU A 372 -22.29 -24.23 2.59
N THR A 373 -21.88 -22.96 2.62
CA THR A 373 -22.79 -21.82 2.84
C THR A 373 -23.86 -21.72 1.76
N ASP A 374 -23.53 -22.06 0.51
CA ASP A 374 -24.40 -21.83 -0.66
C ASP A 374 -25.57 -22.80 -0.74
N MET A 375 -25.48 -23.97 -0.07
CA MET A 375 -26.56 -24.94 0.02
C MET A 375 -27.51 -24.71 1.21
N LEU A 376 -27.22 -23.75 2.09
CA LEU A 376 -28.07 -23.46 3.26
C LEU A 376 -29.53 -23.19 2.88
N PRO A 377 -29.87 -22.37 1.87
CA PRO A 377 -31.26 -22.21 1.43
C PRO A 377 -31.99 -23.52 1.08
N MET A 378 -31.26 -24.47 0.48
CA MET A 378 -31.80 -25.78 0.09
C MET A 378 -32.07 -26.66 1.31
N LEU A 379 -31.18 -26.62 2.32
CA LEU A 379 -31.40 -27.30 3.59
C LEU A 379 -32.57 -26.69 4.36
N MET A 380 -32.68 -25.36 4.37
CA MET A 380 -33.79 -24.66 5.02
C MET A 380 -35.14 -25.01 4.37
N TRP A 381 -35.18 -25.21 3.05
CA TRP A 381 -36.37 -25.69 2.33
C TRP A 381 -36.86 -27.09 2.79
N MET A 382 -35.93 -27.94 3.28
CA MET A 382 -36.23 -29.30 3.75
C MET A 382 -36.73 -29.36 5.20
N LEU A 383 -36.55 -28.30 6.00
CA LEU A 383 -36.91 -28.30 7.43
C LEU A 383 -38.42 -28.25 7.76
N PRO A 384 -39.31 -27.57 7.00
CA PRO A 384 -40.73 -27.48 7.36
C PRO A 384 -41.44 -28.82 7.66
N PRO A 385 -41.32 -29.88 6.84
CA PRO A 385 -41.92 -31.18 7.16
C PRO A 385 -41.29 -31.84 8.39
N VAL A 386 -40.02 -31.56 8.66
CA VAL A 386 -39.28 -32.11 9.81
C VAL A 386 -39.80 -31.49 11.10
N VAL A 387 -39.84 -30.16 11.20
CA VAL A 387 -40.27 -29.47 12.43
C VAL A 387 -41.72 -29.80 12.79
N LYS A 388 -42.60 -29.91 11.80
CA LYS A 388 -44.01 -30.34 12.01
C LYS A 388 -44.12 -31.76 12.57
N ALA A 389 -43.17 -32.63 12.25
CA ALA A 389 -43.12 -34.02 12.68
C ALA A 389 -42.55 -34.22 14.09
N LEU A 390 -41.91 -33.21 14.67
CA LEU A 390 -41.23 -33.34 15.96
C LEU A 390 -42.22 -33.49 17.11
N SER A 391 -41.93 -34.45 17.99
CA SER A 391 -42.55 -34.58 19.31
C SER A 391 -42.20 -33.39 20.21
N ARG A 392 -42.81 -33.27 21.39
CA ARG A 392 -42.47 -32.22 22.36
C ARG A 392 -40.97 -32.20 22.67
N ASN A 393 -40.38 -33.35 22.96
CA ASN A 393 -38.95 -33.49 23.25
C ASN A 393 -38.10 -33.16 22.01
N GLY A 394 -38.54 -33.59 20.82
CA GLY A 394 -37.86 -33.26 19.57
C GLY A 394 -37.83 -31.76 19.28
N ARG A 395 -38.91 -31.03 19.59
CA ARG A 395 -38.97 -29.56 19.46
C ARG A 395 -38.05 -28.85 20.45
N VAL A 396 -37.95 -29.36 21.68
CA VAL A 396 -37.00 -28.85 22.67
C VAL A 396 -35.56 -29.07 22.18
N ALA A 397 -35.22 -30.27 21.71
CA ALA A 397 -33.90 -30.56 21.16
C ALA A 397 -33.57 -29.68 19.93
N PHE A 398 -34.52 -29.48 19.02
CA PHE A 398 -34.37 -28.56 17.89
C PHE A 398 -34.14 -27.13 18.37
N GLY A 399 -34.92 -26.64 19.33
CA GLY A 399 -34.77 -25.30 19.90
C GLY A 399 -33.42 -25.08 20.60
N LEU A 400 -32.94 -26.07 21.35
CA LEU A 400 -31.60 -26.03 21.97
C LEU A 400 -30.50 -26.02 20.91
N ALA A 401 -30.60 -26.87 19.88
CA ALA A 401 -29.65 -26.87 18.77
C ALA A 401 -29.67 -25.54 18.01
N SER A 402 -30.83 -24.93 17.82
CA SER A 402 -30.97 -23.59 17.25
C SER A 402 -30.31 -22.51 18.11
N LEU A 403 -30.49 -22.57 19.44
CA LEU A 403 -29.85 -21.63 20.35
C LEU A 403 -28.32 -21.75 20.31
N VAL A 404 -27.79 -22.98 20.35
CA VAL A 404 -26.34 -23.25 20.20
C VAL A 404 -25.82 -22.69 18.89
N ALA A 405 -26.54 -22.91 17.79
CA ALA A 405 -26.15 -22.38 16.47
C ALA A 405 -26.07 -20.84 16.49
N ILE A 406 -27.08 -20.17 17.04
CA ILE A 406 -27.10 -18.70 17.15
C ILE A 406 -25.96 -18.20 18.03
N SER A 407 -25.70 -18.85 19.17
CA SER A 407 -24.57 -18.50 20.05
C SER A 407 -23.23 -18.62 19.32
N ILE A 408 -23.01 -19.71 18.57
CA ILE A 408 -21.80 -19.88 17.75
C ILE A 408 -21.68 -18.74 16.74
N GLN A 409 -22.70 -18.46 15.94
CA GLN A 409 -22.62 -17.38 14.94
C GLN A 409 -22.46 -15.99 15.57
N THR A 410 -23.02 -15.78 16.77
CA THR A 410 -22.82 -14.53 17.54
C THR A 410 -21.34 -14.36 17.91
N ILE A 411 -20.69 -15.43 18.39
CA ILE A 411 -19.24 -15.41 18.65
C ILE A 411 -18.49 -15.06 17.36
N GLY A 412 -18.86 -15.67 16.24
CA GLY A 412 -18.25 -15.37 14.95
C GLY A 412 -18.43 -13.91 14.51
N ALA A 413 -19.60 -13.30 14.76
CA ALA A 413 -19.88 -11.94 14.35
C ALA A 413 -19.12 -10.87 15.17
N PHE A 414 -18.74 -11.17 16.42
CA PHE A 414 -18.19 -10.17 17.34
C PHE A 414 -16.77 -10.47 17.85
N TRP A 415 -16.33 -11.73 17.85
CA TRP A 415 -15.00 -12.13 18.33
C TRP A 415 -14.05 -12.57 17.21
N TYR A 416 -14.53 -13.11 16.10
CA TYR A 416 -13.63 -13.75 15.13
C TYR A 416 -12.58 -12.78 14.53
N THR A 417 -11.31 -13.19 14.62
CA THR A 417 -10.13 -12.51 14.05
C THR A 417 -9.42 -13.36 12.99
N GLY A 418 -9.69 -14.66 12.96
CA GLY A 418 -9.02 -15.62 12.06
C GLY A 418 -7.69 -16.14 12.58
N ILE A 419 -7.22 -15.67 13.75
CA ILE A 419 -5.96 -16.13 14.35
C ILE A 419 -6.07 -17.62 14.71
N ALA A 420 -7.23 -18.07 15.18
CA ALA A 420 -7.48 -19.47 15.54
C ALA A 420 -7.30 -20.45 14.36
N ASP A 421 -7.38 -19.97 13.12
CA ASP A 421 -7.20 -20.79 11.92
C ASP A 421 -5.73 -21.00 11.53
N THR A 422 -4.80 -20.23 12.12
CA THR A 422 -3.37 -20.28 11.77
C THR A 422 -2.78 -21.70 11.86
N PRO A 423 -3.01 -22.48 12.94
CA PRO A 423 -2.50 -23.85 13.02
C PRO A 423 -3.10 -24.79 11.96
N ILE A 424 -4.30 -24.48 11.46
CA ILE A 424 -5.01 -25.28 10.45
C ILE A 424 -4.39 -25.03 9.07
N VAL A 425 -4.14 -23.77 8.73
CA VAL A 425 -3.68 -23.36 7.40
C VAL A 425 -2.17 -23.59 7.22
N THR A 426 -1.37 -23.47 8.29
CA THR A 426 0.10 -23.66 8.23
C THR A 426 0.52 -25.13 8.28
N ALA A 427 -0.39 -26.07 8.53
CA ALA A 427 -0.06 -27.50 8.57
C ALA A 427 0.19 -28.07 7.17
N HIS A 428 1.27 -28.83 7.00
CA HIS A 428 1.67 -29.45 5.72
C HIS A 428 2.01 -30.94 5.93
N GLY A 429 2.06 -31.72 4.83
CA GLY A 429 2.47 -33.12 4.85
C GLY A 429 1.41 -34.12 5.36
N PRO A 430 1.83 -35.38 5.65
CA PRO A 430 0.95 -36.42 6.18
C PRO A 430 0.36 -36.01 7.54
N GLY A 431 -0.96 -35.86 7.61
CA GLY A 431 -1.65 -35.39 8.82
C GLY A 431 -1.92 -33.89 8.89
N ARG A 432 -1.73 -33.13 7.79
CA ARG A 432 -2.10 -31.70 7.68
C ARG A 432 -3.54 -31.35 8.11
N MET A 433 -4.44 -32.34 8.13
CA MET A 433 -5.83 -32.18 8.55
C MET A 433 -6.03 -32.32 10.07
N ARG A 434 -5.06 -32.84 10.83
CA ARG A 434 -5.19 -33.08 12.28
C ARG A 434 -5.54 -31.83 13.08
N PRO A 435 -4.97 -30.64 12.83
CA PRO A 435 -5.34 -29.45 13.58
C PRO A 435 -6.82 -29.06 13.43
N ALA A 436 -7.46 -29.42 12.32
CA ALA A 436 -8.90 -29.18 12.11
C ALA A 436 -9.79 -30.08 12.99
N TRP A 437 -9.25 -31.12 13.61
CA TRP A 437 -9.95 -32.01 14.53
C TRP A 437 -9.74 -31.66 16.00
N ASP A 438 -8.85 -30.71 16.30
CA ASP A 438 -8.63 -30.23 17.67
C ASP A 438 -9.72 -29.20 18.03
N ILE A 439 -10.44 -29.45 19.12
CA ILE A 439 -11.48 -28.56 19.62
C ILE A 439 -10.92 -27.21 20.09
N HIS A 440 -9.66 -27.16 20.53
CA HIS A 440 -9.02 -25.91 20.94
C HIS A 440 -8.76 -24.99 19.75
N ASN A 441 -8.74 -25.53 18.52
CA ASN A 441 -8.66 -24.74 17.29
C ASN A 441 -10.05 -24.37 16.73
N ALA A 442 -11.15 -24.78 17.38
CA ALA A 442 -12.48 -24.35 16.96
C ALA A 442 -12.62 -22.85 17.25
N ALA A 443 -12.87 -22.04 16.22
CA ALA A 443 -12.89 -20.59 16.33
C ALA A 443 -13.91 -20.08 17.38
N PHE A 444 -15.06 -20.75 17.54
CA PHE A 444 -16.05 -20.40 18.59
C PHE A 444 -15.61 -20.74 20.02
N VAL A 445 -14.48 -21.44 20.20
CA VAL A 445 -13.84 -21.70 21.49
C VAL A 445 -12.61 -20.80 21.65
N ALA A 446 -11.71 -20.80 20.67
CA ALA A 446 -10.42 -20.12 20.73
C ALA A 446 -10.54 -18.59 20.80
N GLU A 447 -11.45 -17.99 20.02
CA GLU A 447 -11.58 -16.54 19.90
C GLU A 447 -12.22 -15.90 21.15
N LEU A 448 -12.75 -16.70 22.09
CA LEU A 448 -13.22 -16.21 23.39
C LEU A 448 -12.07 -15.92 24.38
N SER A 449 -10.83 -16.22 24.01
CA SER A 449 -9.63 -15.95 24.83
C SER A 449 -9.25 -14.46 24.91
N HIS A 450 -9.82 -13.62 24.05
CA HIS A 450 -9.59 -12.18 24.01
C HIS A 450 -10.94 -11.43 24.09
N PRO A 451 -10.95 -10.12 24.43
CA PRO A 451 -12.18 -9.33 24.43
C PRO A 451 -12.81 -9.27 23.04
N HIS A 452 -14.10 -8.91 22.98
CA HIS A 452 -14.78 -8.70 21.71
C HIS A 452 -14.04 -7.65 20.87
N VAL A 453 -14.02 -7.85 19.57
CA VAL A 453 -13.34 -6.94 18.66
C VAL A 453 -14.16 -5.67 18.51
N GLN A 454 -13.49 -4.53 18.68
CA GLN A 454 -14.12 -3.22 18.56
C GLN A 454 -14.51 -2.91 17.11
N ALA A 455 -15.46 -2.00 16.94
CA ALA A 455 -15.82 -1.46 15.64
C ALA A 455 -14.58 -0.87 14.94
N ASP A 456 -14.35 -1.24 13.68
CA ASP A 456 -13.18 -0.83 12.89
C ASP A 456 -13.53 -0.46 11.44
N LEU A 457 -14.82 -0.37 11.09
CA LEU A 457 -15.26 -0.05 9.73
C LEU A 457 -14.92 1.40 9.34
N ILE A 458 -15.22 2.34 10.24
CA ILE A 458 -14.93 3.78 10.08
C ILE A 458 -13.74 4.08 10.98
N VAL A 459 -12.57 4.26 10.36
CA VAL A 459 -11.32 4.58 11.04
C VAL A 459 -10.66 5.69 10.26
N ASP A 460 -10.44 6.81 10.93
CA ASP A 460 -9.64 7.91 10.41
C ASP A 460 -8.18 7.56 10.69
N LEU A 461 -7.45 7.15 9.66
CA LEU A 461 -6.05 6.77 9.73
C LEU A 461 -5.21 7.90 9.17
N ASP A 462 -4.29 8.40 9.97
CA ASP A 462 -3.25 9.35 9.57
C ASP A 462 -1.89 8.77 9.90
N GLY A 463 -0.88 9.08 9.10
CA GLY A 463 0.49 8.69 9.42
C GLY A 463 1.46 8.81 8.25
N ASN A 464 2.73 8.62 8.57
CA ASN A 464 3.81 8.69 7.60
C ASN A 464 4.96 7.72 7.95
N ILE A 465 5.76 7.40 6.93
CA ILE A 465 7.09 6.81 7.09
C ILE A 465 8.08 7.96 7.03
N ASP A 466 8.79 8.21 8.12
CA ASP A 466 9.71 9.33 8.26
C ASP A 466 11.12 8.96 7.81
N ALA A 467 11.58 7.74 8.11
CA ALA A 467 12.90 7.26 7.72
C ALA A 467 12.95 5.74 7.55
N VAL A 468 13.86 5.30 6.68
CA VAL A 468 14.19 3.89 6.44
C VAL A 468 15.72 3.79 6.43
N ASN A 469 16.29 3.38 7.55
CA ASN A 469 17.74 3.38 7.78
C ASN A 469 18.28 1.95 7.77
N VAL A 470 19.36 1.72 7.02
CA VAL A 470 20.11 0.46 7.09
C VAL A 470 21.17 0.62 8.17
N LEU A 471 20.98 -0.05 9.31
CA LEU A 471 21.90 -0.01 10.43
C LEU A 471 23.08 -1.00 10.23
N PRO A 472 24.32 -0.58 10.53
CA PRO A 472 25.49 -1.45 10.50
C PRO A 472 25.43 -2.50 11.63
N VAL A 473 26.21 -3.58 11.44
CA VAL A 473 26.31 -4.70 12.39
C VAL A 473 26.73 -4.18 13.78
N GLY A 474 25.93 -4.44 14.81
CA GLY A 474 26.25 -4.11 16.21
C GLY A 474 25.62 -2.82 16.77
N GLN A 475 24.93 -2.01 15.96
CA GLN A 475 24.18 -0.83 16.44
C GLN A 475 22.67 -1.07 16.62
N GLY A 476 22.20 -2.28 16.35
CA GLY A 476 20.80 -2.67 16.52
C GLY A 476 20.39 -2.84 17.98
N THR A 477 19.21 -2.34 18.36
CA THR A 477 18.56 -2.65 19.63
C THR A 477 18.07 -4.11 19.61
N GLY A 478 18.92 -5.05 20.01
CA GLY A 478 18.54 -6.47 20.09
C GLY A 478 19.67 -7.51 20.08
N GLY A 479 20.95 -7.12 20.03
CA GLY A 479 22.08 -8.05 20.16
C GLY A 479 22.23 -9.06 19.02
N GLY A 480 21.49 -8.91 17.91
CA GLY A 480 21.60 -9.77 16.74
C GLY A 480 22.86 -9.47 15.92
N ALA A 481 23.64 -10.51 15.61
CA ALA A 481 24.81 -10.45 14.74
C ALA A 481 24.39 -10.37 13.26
N GLY A 482 23.95 -9.20 12.79
CA GLY A 482 23.50 -9.00 11.41
C GLY A 482 23.15 -7.55 11.07
N ARG A 483 22.95 -7.25 9.78
CA ARG A 483 22.46 -5.92 9.32
C ARG A 483 20.99 -5.79 9.68
N GLN A 484 20.59 -4.60 10.12
CA GLN A 484 19.19 -4.34 10.48
C GLN A 484 18.63 -3.17 9.67
N LEU A 485 17.34 -3.23 9.36
CA LEU A 485 16.58 -2.13 8.80
C LEU A 485 15.77 -1.49 9.92
N GLU A 486 16.04 -0.23 10.23
CA GLU A 486 15.23 0.58 11.13
C GLU A 486 14.25 1.40 10.31
N VAL A 487 12.97 1.29 10.67
CA VAL A 487 11.88 2.02 10.03
C VAL A 487 11.23 2.88 11.11
N LEU A 488 11.17 4.18 10.83
CA LEU A 488 10.64 5.19 11.73
C LEU A 488 9.46 5.88 11.09
N GLY A 489 8.48 6.25 11.88
CA GLY A 489 7.35 7.02 11.41
C GLY A 489 6.43 7.42 12.54
N TRP A 490 5.23 7.86 12.15
CA TRP A 490 4.14 8.11 13.07
C TRP A 490 2.83 7.63 12.48
N ALA A 491 1.88 7.27 13.34
CA ALA A 491 0.54 6.87 12.95
C ALA A 491 -0.47 7.20 14.06
N LEU A 492 -1.66 7.64 13.66
CA LEU A 492 -2.81 7.82 14.52
C LEU A 492 -4.03 7.18 13.87
N THR A 493 -4.88 6.58 14.69
CA THR A 493 -6.17 6.06 14.29
C THR A 493 -7.24 6.65 15.19
N ASN A 494 -8.23 7.35 14.62
CA ASN A 494 -9.25 8.09 15.36
C ASN A 494 -8.63 9.00 16.44
N SER A 495 -7.57 9.72 16.09
CA SER A 495 -6.81 10.61 17.01
C SER A 495 -6.12 9.91 18.19
N HIS A 496 -6.00 8.58 18.17
CA HIS A 496 -5.35 7.76 19.19
C HIS A 496 -4.22 6.91 18.63
N SER A 497 -3.32 6.45 19.50
CA SER A 497 -2.32 5.44 19.14
C SER A 497 -3.00 4.19 18.60
N PRO A 498 -2.55 3.65 17.45
CA PRO A 498 -3.09 2.40 16.94
C PRO A 498 -2.69 1.22 17.85
N SER A 499 -3.35 0.07 17.67
CA SER A 499 -3.02 -1.14 18.42
C SER A 499 -1.66 -1.74 18.03
N ASP A 500 -1.31 -1.69 16.74
CA ASP A 500 -0.01 -2.10 16.24
C ASP A 500 0.32 -1.49 14.87
N VAL A 501 1.61 -1.41 14.57
CA VAL A 501 2.17 -1.06 13.26
C VAL A 501 3.07 -2.20 12.80
N ALA A 502 2.79 -2.75 11.62
CA ALA A 502 3.54 -3.83 11.01
C ALA A 502 4.22 -3.37 9.72
N VAL A 503 5.45 -3.83 9.48
CA VAL A 503 6.22 -3.53 8.28
C VAL A 503 6.39 -4.79 7.45
N LEU A 504 6.10 -4.67 6.16
CA LEU A 504 6.37 -5.69 5.15
C LEU A 504 7.54 -5.26 4.25
N ILE A 505 8.40 -6.21 3.89
CA ILE A 505 9.45 -6.04 2.87
C ILE A 505 9.14 -6.99 1.72
N ASP A 506 8.98 -6.47 0.50
CA ASP A 506 8.55 -7.22 -0.69
C ASP A 506 7.27 -8.05 -0.47
N GLY A 507 6.38 -7.53 0.37
CA GLY A 507 5.15 -8.20 0.75
C GLY A 507 5.33 -9.39 1.68
N GLN A 508 6.52 -9.65 2.21
CA GLN A 508 6.75 -10.60 3.29
C GLN A 508 6.73 -9.89 4.64
N TRP A 509 6.31 -10.61 5.67
CA TRP A 509 6.19 -10.04 7.02
C TRP A 509 7.59 -9.84 7.61
N GLY A 510 7.94 -8.59 7.94
CA GLY A 510 9.22 -8.24 8.53
C GLY A 510 9.16 -8.26 10.06
N ALA A 511 8.55 -7.23 10.64
CA ALA A 511 8.30 -7.15 12.08
C ALA A 511 7.10 -6.20 12.35
N ALA A 512 6.65 -6.16 13.61
CA ALA A 512 5.62 -5.23 14.07
C ALA A 512 5.97 -4.68 15.45
N THR A 513 5.42 -3.51 15.78
CA THR A 513 5.55 -2.89 17.10
C THR A 513 4.18 -2.53 17.67
N ARG A 514 4.07 -2.63 19.00
CA ARG A 514 2.96 -2.07 19.80
C ARG A 514 3.43 -0.91 20.68
N GLU A 515 4.70 -0.52 20.54
CA GLU A 515 5.32 0.54 21.33
C GLU A 515 5.25 1.87 20.57
N PHE A 516 4.62 2.85 21.22
CA PHE A 516 4.45 4.20 20.69
C PHE A 516 5.04 5.22 21.64
N PHE A 517 5.64 6.27 21.08
CA PHE A 517 6.25 7.36 21.83
C PHE A 517 5.72 8.72 21.39
N ALA A 518 5.83 9.71 22.29
CA ALA A 518 5.35 11.06 22.06
C ALA A 518 6.13 11.77 20.94
N ARG A 519 5.41 12.56 20.14
CA ARG A 519 5.95 13.32 19.00
C ARG A 519 5.36 14.72 19.02
N THR A 520 6.07 15.66 19.63
CA THR A 520 5.58 17.03 19.84
C THR A 520 5.23 17.78 18.55
N ASP A 521 5.86 17.41 17.43
CA ASP A 521 5.56 17.91 16.09
C ASP A 521 4.20 17.39 15.58
N VAL A 522 3.93 16.08 15.74
CA VAL A 522 2.62 15.48 15.43
C VAL A 522 1.53 16.11 16.31
N GLU A 523 1.80 16.24 17.61
CA GLU A 523 0.84 16.80 18.57
C GLU A 523 0.44 18.23 18.22
N LYS A 524 1.41 19.06 17.80
CA LYS A 524 1.16 20.45 17.35
C LYS A 524 0.38 20.51 16.05
N ALA A 525 0.69 19.63 15.10
CA ALA A 525 0.04 19.62 13.78
C ALA A 525 -1.39 19.06 13.83
N MET A 526 -1.58 17.95 14.56
CA MET A 526 -2.86 17.24 14.63
C MET A 526 -3.76 17.73 15.77
N GLY A 527 -3.22 18.46 16.75
CA GLY A 527 -3.98 18.94 17.91
C GLY A 527 -4.32 17.86 18.95
N HIS A 528 -3.65 16.71 18.91
CA HIS A 528 -3.91 15.54 19.76
C HIS A 528 -2.65 15.07 20.49
N ALA A 529 -2.76 14.79 21.78
CA ALA A 529 -1.63 14.43 22.66
C ALA A 529 -1.31 12.90 22.71
N SER A 530 -1.93 12.09 21.84
CA SER A 530 -1.72 10.65 21.83
C SER A 530 -0.31 10.30 21.29
N PRO A 531 0.42 9.35 21.90
CA PRO A 531 1.70 8.88 21.37
C PRO A 531 1.55 8.37 19.93
N ALA A 532 2.16 9.05 18.97
CA ALA A 532 2.01 8.75 17.55
C ALA A 532 3.26 8.12 16.93
N GLY A 533 4.45 8.39 17.50
CA GLY A 533 5.72 7.92 16.97
C GLY A 533 5.89 6.42 17.17
N TRP A 534 6.41 5.73 16.15
CA TRP A 534 6.71 4.30 16.22
C TRP A 534 8.07 4.00 15.56
N ARG A 535 8.67 2.89 15.99
CA ARG A 535 9.93 2.35 15.47
C ARG A 535 9.79 0.85 15.28
N VAL A 536 10.23 0.35 14.14
CA VAL A 536 10.32 -1.09 13.87
C VAL A 536 11.72 -1.42 13.36
N THR A 537 12.34 -2.45 13.92
CA THR A 537 13.67 -2.93 13.50
C THR A 537 13.56 -4.34 12.96
N ILE A 538 14.08 -4.57 11.75
CA ILE A 538 13.91 -5.81 10.98
C ILE A 538 15.28 -6.37 10.61
N PRO A 539 15.59 -7.65 10.88
CA PRO A 539 16.80 -8.27 10.36
C PRO A 539 16.70 -8.42 8.84
N ILE A 540 17.73 -7.99 8.11
CA ILE A 540 17.74 -7.96 6.63
C ILE A 540 18.84 -8.83 6.02
N ASP A 541 19.42 -9.75 6.79
CA ASP A 541 20.49 -10.63 6.30
C ASP A 541 20.03 -11.57 5.17
N GLN A 542 18.74 -11.89 5.11
CA GLN A 542 18.13 -12.72 4.07
C GLN A 542 17.57 -11.89 2.90
N VAL A 543 17.59 -10.56 2.99
CA VAL A 543 17.13 -9.68 1.92
C VAL A 543 18.29 -9.45 0.97
N GLY A 544 18.10 -9.80 -0.29
CA GLY A 544 19.11 -9.62 -1.34
C GLY A 544 19.46 -8.14 -1.57
N PRO A 545 20.52 -7.84 -2.33
CA PRO A 545 20.76 -6.48 -2.78
C PRO A 545 19.79 -6.07 -3.89
N GLY A 546 19.56 -4.77 -4.03
CA GLY A 546 18.67 -4.18 -5.03
C GLY A 546 17.58 -3.30 -4.41
N GLU A 547 16.60 -2.92 -5.24
CA GLU A 547 15.43 -2.16 -4.80
C GLU A 547 14.38 -3.09 -4.18
N HIS A 548 13.85 -2.70 -3.02
CA HIS A 548 12.85 -3.43 -2.26
C HIS A 548 11.66 -2.53 -1.92
N LEU A 549 10.46 -3.11 -2.00
CA LEU A 549 9.23 -2.42 -1.61
C LEU A 549 9.00 -2.58 -0.11
N LEU A 550 8.87 -1.47 0.60
CA LEU A 550 8.48 -1.41 1.99
C LEU A 550 7.02 -0.97 2.10
N ALA A 551 6.21 -1.70 2.86
CA ALA A 551 4.81 -1.35 3.11
C ALA A 551 4.53 -1.35 4.61
N VAL A 552 3.86 -0.30 5.09
CA VAL A 552 3.46 -0.17 6.49
C VAL A 552 1.96 -0.41 6.62
N LEU A 553 1.61 -1.39 7.44
CA LEU A 553 0.24 -1.73 7.81
C LEU A 553 -0.03 -1.25 9.23
N VAL A 554 -1.17 -0.61 9.44
CA VAL A 554 -1.62 -0.11 10.75
C VAL A 554 -2.91 -0.80 11.14
N ARG A 555 -3.00 -1.25 12.39
CA ARG A 555 -4.23 -1.81 12.95
C ARG A 555 -4.76 -0.86 14.04
N ALA A 556 -5.97 -0.34 13.84
CA ALA A 556 -6.58 0.60 14.77
C ALA A 556 -6.88 -0.02 16.15
N THR A 557 -7.46 -1.23 16.16
CA THR A 557 -7.89 -1.93 17.37
C THR A 557 -7.42 -3.38 17.36
N GLU A 558 -7.17 -3.96 18.53
CA GLU A 558 -6.71 -5.35 18.62
C GLU A 558 -7.72 -6.30 17.95
N GLY A 559 -7.23 -7.17 17.07
CA GLY A 559 -8.08 -8.08 16.27
C GLY A 559 -8.78 -7.46 15.05
N GLY A 560 -8.64 -6.15 14.83
CA GLY A 560 -9.14 -5.44 13.65
C GLY A 560 -8.40 -5.76 12.34
N GLU A 561 -8.99 -5.39 11.21
CA GLU A 561 -8.37 -5.59 9.89
C GLU A 561 -7.22 -4.58 9.69
N PRO A 562 -5.99 -5.03 9.33
CA PRO A 562 -4.89 -4.11 9.03
C PRO A 562 -5.22 -3.23 7.82
N ARG A 563 -4.71 -2.00 7.84
CA ARG A 563 -4.88 -0.98 6.79
C ARG A 563 -3.53 -0.59 6.23
N LEU A 564 -3.40 -0.58 4.91
CA LEU A 564 -2.18 -0.07 4.27
C LEU A 564 -2.09 1.44 4.48
N MET A 565 -1.14 1.88 5.30
CA MET A 565 -0.92 3.30 5.59
C MET A 565 -0.09 3.94 4.46
N LYS A 566 1.08 3.38 4.16
CA LYS A 566 1.99 3.92 3.14
C LYS A 566 2.91 2.84 2.59
N GLN A 567 3.36 3.04 1.35
CA GLN A 567 4.41 2.25 0.71
C GLN A 567 5.54 3.16 0.27
N THR A 568 6.77 2.64 0.30
CA THR A 568 7.97 3.32 -0.22
C THR A 568 8.97 2.28 -0.74
N SER A 569 9.94 2.69 -1.55
CA SER A 569 11.06 1.84 -1.95
C SER A 569 12.31 2.19 -1.15
N PHE A 570 13.15 1.19 -0.89
CA PHE A 570 14.51 1.40 -0.39
C PHE A 570 15.48 0.49 -1.14
N VAL A 571 16.76 0.88 -1.20
CA VAL A 571 17.79 0.13 -1.92
C VAL A 571 18.75 -0.48 -0.91
N LEU A 572 18.94 -1.79 -1.01
CA LEU A 572 19.99 -2.51 -0.29
C LEU A 572 21.22 -2.61 -1.19
N ALA A 573 22.32 -1.98 -0.76
CA ALA A 573 23.59 -2.13 -1.44
C ALA A 573 24.02 -3.62 -1.46
N PRO A 574 24.73 -4.07 -2.52
CA PRO A 574 25.47 -5.32 -2.52
C PRO A 574 26.23 -5.49 -1.21
N HIS A 575 26.33 -6.72 -0.71
CA HIS A 575 27.13 -7.01 0.48
C HIS A 575 28.52 -6.40 0.25
N ASN A 576 28.86 -5.34 1.00
CA ASN A 576 30.06 -4.55 0.73
C ASN A 576 31.25 -5.52 0.62
N GLU A 577 31.93 -5.52 -0.53
CA GLU A 577 33.37 -5.77 -0.53
C GLU A 577 33.95 -4.91 0.59
N ALA A 578 34.69 -5.51 1.51
CA ALA A 578 35.20 -4.82 2.68
C ALA A 578 35.75 -3.45 2.28
N LEU A 579 35.13 -2.40 2.83
CA LEU A 579 35.46 -1.01 2.63
C LEU A 579 37.00 -0.86 2.77
N GLU A 580 37.69 -0.49 1.69
CA GLU A 580 39.15 -0.55 1.62
C GLU A 580 39.77 0.41 2.65
N HIS A 581 40.74 -0.06 3.43
CA HIS A 581 41.46 0.79 4.40
C HIS A 581 42.43 1.73 3.68
N VAL A 582 42.55 2.94 4.20
CA VAL A 582 43.48 3.96 3.71
C VAL A 582 44.90 3.54 4.05
N THR A 583 45.69 3.24 3.01
CA THR A 583 47.12 2.91 3.12
C THR A 583 48.00 3.92 2.38
N ASP A 584 47.43 4.65 1.44
CA ASP A 584 48.02 5.69 0.62
C ASP A 584 46.93 6.64 0.07
N LEU A 585 47.32 7.73 -0.63
CA LEU A 585 46.34 8.66 -1.20
C LEU A 585 45.45 8.02 -2.30
N PRO A 586 45.94 7.15 -3.20
CA PRO A 586 45.08 6.43 -4.13
C PRO A 586 43.98 5.57 -3.46
N SER A 587 44.30 4.83 -2.40
CA SER A 587 43.33 4.07 -1.62
C SER A 587 42.37 4.98 -0.86
N ALA A 588 42.84 6.13 -0.34
CA ALA A 588 41.98 7.17 0.21
C ALA A 588 40.95 7.69 -0.81
N GLY A 589 41.36 7.88 -2.07
CA GLY A 589 40.44 8.27 -3.15
C GLY A 589 39.37 7.21 -3.44
N ARG A 590 39.75 5.93 -3.51
CA ARG A 590 38.78 4.83 -3.67
C ARG A 590 37.81 4.76 -2.48
N ARG A 591 38.33 4.92 -1.27
CA ARG A 591 37.55 4.93 -0.03
C ARG A 591 36.55 6.09 0.03
N ALA A 592 36.99 7.32 -0.23
CA ALA A 592 36.11 8.49 -0.26
C ALA A 592 34.95 8.31 -1.26
N ARG A 593 35.24 7.77 -2.45
CA ARG A 593 34.23 7.43 -3.46
C ARG A 593 33.25 6.36 -2.97
N GLN A 594 33.74 5.28 -2.35
CA GLN A 594 32.89 4.22 -1.80
C GLN A 594 31.96 4.75 -0.71
N ILE A 595 32.46 5.63 0.18
CA ILE A 595 31.65 6.25 1.23
C ILE A 595 30.56 7.13 0.60
N LEU A 596 30.92 8.03 -0.32
CA LEU A 596 29.95 8.88 -1.02
C LEU A 596 28.83 8.07 -1.70
N ALA A 597 29.19 6.96 -2.36
CA ALA A 597 28.23 6.08 -2.99
C ALA A 597 27.33 5.38 -1.96
N SER A 598 27.87 4.98 -0.81
CA SER A 598 27.12 4.32 0.27
C SER A 598 26.16 5.25 1.01
N HIS A 599 26.45 6.56 1.06
CA HIS A 599 25.61 7.56 1.71
C HIS A 599 24.52 8.13 0.79
N GLN A 600 24.63 7.93 -0.54
CA GLN A 600 23.65 8.43 -1.49
C GLN A 600 22.32 7.67 -1.34
N GLN A 601 21.24 8.40 -1.13
CA GLN A 601 19.89 7.86 -0.99
C GLN A 601 19.39 7.30 -2.33
N ALA A 602 18.40 6.41 -2.28
CA ALA A 602 17.80 5.80 -3.48
C ALA A 602 17.26 6.84 -4.48
N GLY A 603 16.77 7.97 -3.99
CA GLY A 603 16.31 9.10 -4.82
C GLY A 603 17.43 9.90 -5.48
N GLY A 604 18.70 9.51 -5.31
CA GLY A 604 19.85 10.15 -5.95
C GLY A 604 20.46 11.32 -5.17
N TYR A 605 20.05 11.57 -3.93
CA TYR A 605 20.46 12.72 -3.14
C TYR A 605 21.24 12.32 -1.87
N TRP A 606 21.94 13.26 -1.25
CA TRP A 606 22.55 13.14 0.08
C TRP A 606 21.79 13.97 1.12
N LEU A 607 21.89 13.55 2.37
CA LEU A 607 21.30 14.24 3.52
C LEU A 607 22.29 15.22 4.12
N THR A 608 21.80 16.40 4.51
CA THR A 608 22.58 17.39 5.24
C THR A 608 22.47 17.13 6.73
N SER A 609 23.58 17.28 7.45
CA SER A 609 23.59 17.19 8.91
C SER A 609 23.46 18.56 9.53
N TYR A 610 22.75 18.70 10.64
CA TYR A 610 22.68 19.94 11.41
C TYR A 610 22.77 19.73 12.91
N THR A 611 23.29 20.74 13.60
CA THR A 611 23.40 20.81 15.06
C THR A 611 22.89 22.15 15.61
N SER A 612 22.64 22.23 16.91
CA SER A 612 22.18 23.46 17.58
C SER A 612 23.31 24.39 18.04
N ALA A 613 24.57 23.96 17.89
CA ALA A 613 25.76 24.68 18.33
C ALA A 613 26.91 24.50 17.32
N THR A 614 27.98 25.28 17.46
CA THR A 614 29.18 25.22 16.60
C THR A 614 30.07 23.99 16.83
N ARG A 615 29.48 22.86 17.26
CA ARG A 615 30.14 21.56 17.43
C ARG A 615 29.33 20.50 16.70
N PHE A 616 30.02 19.54 16.10
CA PHE A 616 29.41 18.40 15.42
C PHE A 616 29.13 17.26 16.43
N GLU A 617 28.17 17.48 17.31
CA GLU A 617 27.75 16.52 18.33
C GLU A 617 26.25 16.22 18.19
N GLN A 618 25.88 14.93 18.22
CA GLN A 618 24.49 14.47 18.05
C GLN A 618 23.77 15.09 16.84
N PRO A 619 24.36 15.01 15.62
CA PRO A 619 23.79 15.63 14.45
C PRO A 619 22.44 15.01 14.10
N ARG A 620 21.53 15.85 13.60
CA ARG A 620 20.29 15.42 12.95
C ARG A 620 20.45 15.56 11.45
N GLN A 621 19.73 14.75 10.69
CA GLN A 621 19.79 14.78 9.24
C GLN A 621 18.48 15.31 8.64
N GLU A 622 18.60 16.07 7.56
CA GLU A 622 17.48 16.51 6.73
C GLU A 622 17.88 16.48 5.25
N MET A 623 16.89 16.30 4.37
CA MET A 623 17.12 16.50 2.94
C MET A 623 17.03 18.00 2.65
N ASN A 624 18.03 18.54 1.94
CA ASN A 624 17.91 19.83 1.29
C ASN A 624 18.45 19.83 -0.15
N THR A 625 18.01 20.79 -0.95
CA THR A 625 18.49 20.99 -2.33
C THR A 625 19.90 21.56 -2.36
N TYR A 626 20.22 22.45 -1.42
CA TYR A 626 21.52 23.12 -1.32
C TYR A 626 22.72 22.18 -1.38
N LEU A 627 22.79 21.19 -0.47
CA LEU A 627 23.96 20.30 -0.37
C LEU A 627 24.17 19.55 -1.69
N ASN A 628 23.08 19.05 -2.26
CA ASN A 628 23.13 18.29 -3.50
C ASN A 628 23.64 19.15 -4.66
N ALA A 629 23.28 20.44 -4.70
CA ALA A 629 23.76 21.34 -5.74
C ALA A 629 25.26 21.65 -5.59
N VAL A 630 25.72 21.96 -4.37
CA VAL A 630 27.15 22.26 -4.14
C VAL A 630 28.03 21.00 -4.27
N MET A 631 27.50 19.81 -4.02
CA MET A 631 28.17 18.53 -4.30
C MET A 631 28.43 18.34 -5.79
N LEU A 632 27.47 18.69 -6.66
CA LEU A 632 27.66 18.63 -8.10
C LEU A 632 28.73 19.61 -8.60
N ASP A 633 28.77 20.82 -8.03
CA ASP A 633 29.78 21.82 -8.38
C ASP A 633 31.19 21.36 -8.00
N VAL A 634 31.39 20.90 -6.76
CA VAL A 634 32.73 20.55 -6.27
C VAL A 634 33.25 19.28 -6.93
N ALA A 635 32.43 18.22 -7.02
CA ALA A 635 32.85 16.93 -7.55
C ALA A 635 32.78 16.85 -9.08
N GLY A 636 31.96 17.68 -9.73
CA GLY A 636 31.69 17.62 -11.17
C GLY A 636 32.94 17.61 -12.06
N PRO A 637 33.91 18.53 -11.87
CA PRO A 637 35.10 18.60 -12.74
C PRO A 637 36.07 17.42 -12.63
N VAL A 638 35.89 16.56 -11.62
CA VAL A 638 36.67 15.32 -11.44
C VAL A 638 35.82 14.06 -11.53
N ALA A 639 34.55 14.17 -11.92
CA ALA A 639 33.59 13.06 -11.90
C ALA A 639 34.07 11.81 -12.64
N GLU A 640 34.64 11.98 -13.84
CA GLU A 640 35.13 10.87 -14.66
C GLU A 640 36.39 10.23 -14.04
N ALA A 641 37.38 11.06 -13.69
CA ALA A 641 38.63 10.58 -13.08
C ALA A 641 38.40 9.89 -11.73
N ALA A 642 37.42 10.39 -10.95
CA ALA A 642 37.01 9.82 -9.68
C ALA A 642 36.04 8.63 -9.82
N GLY A 643 35.61 8.27 -11.03
CA GLY A 643 34.62 7.20 -11.24
C GLY A 643 33.29 7.46 -10.52
N ALA A 644 32.86 8.73 -10.48
CA ALA A 644 31.68 9.25 -9.77
C ALA A 644 30.57 9.74 -10.73
N SER A 645 30.74 9.62 -12.05
CA SER A 645 29.81 10.14 -13.07
C SER A 645 28.36 9.69 -12.86
N ASP A 646 28.11 8.38 -12.68
CA ASP A 646 26.75 7.85 -12.49
C ASP A 646 26.10 8.36 -11.20
N MET A 647 26.91 8.49 -10.15
CA MET A 647 26.47 8.99 -8.85
C MET A 647 26.03 10.45 -8.95
N LEU A 648 26.83 11.30 -9.61
CA LEU A 648 26.48 12.71 -9.83
C LEU A 648 25.34 12.87 -10.85
N ALA A 649 25.20 11.97 -11.83
CA ALA A 649 24.07 11.99 -12.77
C ALA A 649 22.72 11.81 -12.05
N ARG A 650 22.66 10.89 -11.07
CA ARG A 650 21.46 10.72 -10.23
C ARG A 650 21.14 11.96 -9.40
N ALA A 651 22.15 12.60 -8.81
CA ALA A 651 21.96 13.84 -8.05
C ALA A 651 21.49 15.01 -8.93
N ARG A 652 21.98 15.09 -10.18
CA ARG A 652 21.50 16.05 -11.18
C ARG A 652 20.04 15.82 -11.54
N GLN A 653 19.65 14.56 -11.75
CA GLN A 653 18.25 14.21 -12.02
C GLN A 653 17.34 14.56 -10.83
N PHE A 654 17.80 14.28 -9.61
CA PHE A 654 17.09 14.64 -8.39
C PHE A 654 16.83 16.15 -8.29
N LEU A 655 17.87 16.98 -8.48
CA LEU A 655 17.77 18.44 -8.41
C LEU A 655 16.90 19.02 -9.52
N ALA A 656 17.06 18.55 -10.76
CA ALA A 656 16.22 19.00 -11.87
C ALA A 656 14.73 18.73 -11.61
N ALA A 657 14.40 17.62 -10.93
CA ALA A 657 13.03 17.29 -10.53
C ALA A 657 12.46 18.21 -9.43
N GLN A 658 13.31 19.00 -8.74
CA GLN A 658 12.87 19.97 -7.72
C GLN A 658 12.46 21.32 -8.31
N ILE A 659 12.75 21.59 -9.59
CA ILE A 659 12.31 22.81 -10.28
C ILE A 659 10.79 22.76 -10.45
N GLU A 660 10.09 23.65 -9.76
CA GLU A 660 8.62 23.73 -9.77
C GLU A 660 8.08 24.22 -11.13
N PRO A 661 6.77 24.09 -11.40
CA PRO A 661 6.15 24.73 -12.56
C PRO A 661 6.31 26.26 -12.61
N SER A 662 6.61 26.89 -11.47
CA SER A 662 6.96 28.31 -11.35
C SER A 662 8.39 28.62 -11.81
N GLY A 663 9.23 27.59 -11.99
CA GLY A 663 10.67 27.69 -12.20
C GLY A 663 11.48 27.87 -10.90
N LEU A 664 10.81 27.96 -9.74
CA LEU A 664 11.47 28.16 -8.45
C LEU A 664 11.83 26.85 -7.78
N VAL A 665 12.77 26.91 -6.83
CA VAL A 665 13.20 25.77 -6.01
C VAL A 665 13.08 26.14 -4.53
N ARG A 666 12.81 25.14 -3.70
CA ARG A 666 12.71 25.26 -2.25
C ARG A 666 13.83 24.47 -1.59
N TYR A 667 14.35 25.02 -0.51
CA TYR A 667 15.33 24.36 0.35
C TYR A 667 15.03 22.89 0.70
N HIS A 668 13.81 22.53 1.11
CA HIS A 668 13.43 21.12 1.43
C HIS A 668 12.90 20.32 0.22
N GLY A 669 13.04 20.83 -1.00
CA GLY A 669 12.44 20.24 -2.20
C GLY A 669 10.94 20.51 -2.32
N ARG A 670 10.30 19.85 -3.29
CA ARG A 670 8.88 20.12 -3.59
C ARG A 670 7.95 19.64 -2.47
N PRO A 671 6.81 20.32 -2.23
CA PRO A 671 5.83 19.93 -1.22
C PRO A 671 5.28 18.49 -1.36
N ASP A 672 5.27 17.97 -2.59
CA ASP A 672 4.79 16.64 -2.96
C ASP A 672 5.92 15.59 -3.06
N ALA A 673 7.17 15.98 -2.78
CA ALA A 673 8.31 15.08 -2.87
C ALA A 673 8.30 14.07 -1.71
N PRO A 674 8.61 12.77 -1.96
CA PRO A 674 8.66 11.72 -0.92
C PRO A 674 9.63 12.02 0.24
N THR A 675 10.52 12.98 0.03
CA THR A 675 11.61 13.41 0.92
C THR A 675 11.18 14.38 2.00
N ILE A 676 10.04 15.06 1.84
CA ILE A 676 9.44 15.86 2.90
C ILE A 676 8.56 14.92 3.72
N GLY A 677 9.03 14.52 4.90
CA GLY A 677 8.17 13.87 5.88
C GLY A 677 6.91 14.70 6.05
N THR A 678 5.72 14.08 6.02
CA THR A 678 4.44 14.76 5.74
C THR A 678 3.96 15.73 6.83
N LEU A 679 4.78 15.95 7.86
CA LEU A 679 4.63 16.98 8.90
C LEU A 679 5.59 18.17 8.73
N GLY A 680 6.54 18.09 7.80
CA GLY A 680 7.33 19.20 7.33
C GLY A 680 6.47 20.06 6.44
N CYS A 681 6.37 21.34 6.77
CA CYS A 681 5.61 22.26 5.95
C CYS A 681 6.52 22.86 4.86
N ALA A 682 5.96 23.11 3.68
CA ALA A 682 6.72 23.55 2.51
C ALA A 682 7.36 24.92 2.74
N ILE A 683 8.68 24.97 2.79
CA ILE A 683 9.40 26.23 2.97
C ILE A 683 9.25 27.12 1.74
N THR A 684 9.06 28.43 1.94
CA THR A 684 9.00 29.41 0.85
C THR A 684 10.18 29.25 -0.11
N PRO A 685 9.98 29.31 -1.44
CA PRO A 685 11.09 29.26 -2.39
C PRO A 685 12.09 30.39 -2.19
N ASP A 686 13.36 30.13 -2.44
CA ASP A 686 14.45 31.07 -2.23
C ASP A 686 15.34 31.23 -3.46
N SER A 687 16.06 32.33 -3.50
CA SER A 687 16.92 32.70 -4.62
C SER A 687 18.22 31.90 -4.66
N ASP A 688 18.65 31.30 -3.54
CA ASP A 688 19.90 30.54 -3.47
C ASP A 688 19.74 29.17 -4.13
N ASP A 689 18.79 28.38 -3.63
CA ASP A 689 18.47 27.06 -4.14
C ASP A 689 17.97 27.13 -5.60
N THR A 690 17.21 28.18 -5.95
CA THR A 690 16.78 28.40 -7.33
C THR A 690 17.98 28.68 -8.24
N ALA A 691 18.90 29.57 -7.86
CA ALA A 691 20.07 29.88 -8.68
C ALA A 691 21.00 28.66 -8.81
N LEU A 692 21.27 27.96 -7.71
CA LEU A 692 22.11 26.77 -7.70
C LEU A 692 21.53 25.67 -8.58
N ALA A 693 20.25 25.31 -8.43
CA ALA A 693 19.62 24.25 -9.21
C ALA A 693 19.66 24.56 -10.72
N TRP A 694 19.32 25.78 -11.14
CA TRP A 694 19.37 26.15 -12.56
C TRP A 694 20.79 26.17 -13.12
N ARG A 695 21.79 26.57 -12.32
CA ARG A 695 23.19 26.56 -12.71
C ARG A 695 23.73 25.14 -12.91
N VAL A 696 23.45 24.23 -11.96
CA VAL A 696 24.13 22.92 -11.93
C VAL A 696 23.29 21.78 -12.46
N ALA A 697 21.97 21.92 -12.56
CA ALA A 697 21.03 20.89 -12.99
C ALA A 697 19.80 21.51 -13.68
N PRO A 698 19.98 22.23 -14.82
CA PRO A 698 18.88 22.93 -15.48
C PRO A 698 17.77 21.95 -15.91
N SER A 699 16.53 22.41 -15.81
CA SER A 699 15.36 21.65 -16.26
C SER A 699 15.41 21.39 -17.77
N GLU A 700 14.91 20.24 -18.22
CA GLU A 700 14.65 19.98 -19.64
C GLU A 700 13.61 20.97 -20.22
N LYS A 701 12.76 21.53 -19.36
CA LYS A 701 11.76 22.55 -19.70
C LYS A 701 12.36 23.95 -19.63
N SER A 702 13.16 24.29 -20.64
CA SER A 702 13.84 25.59 -20.75
C SER A 702 12.90 26.81 -20.64
N GLU A 703 11.61 26.66 -20.95
CA GLU A 703 10.58 27.68 -20.81
C GLU A 703 10.34 28.15 -19.37
N LEU A 704 10.72 27.35 -18.37
CA LEU A 704 10.57 27.69 -16.94
C LEU A 704 11.64 28.67 -16.43
N LEU A 705 12.73 28.85 -17.19
CA LEU A 705 13.86 29.70 -16.79
C LEU A 705 13.47 31.20 -16.73
N GLN A 706 12.71 31.68 -17.72
CA GLN A 706 12.33 33.09 -17.80
C GLN A 706 11.42 33.52 -16.63
N PRO A 707 10.37 32.76 -16.26
CA PRO A 707 9.61 33.01 -15.03
C PRO A 707 10.47 33.05 -13.75
N ALA A 708 11.45 32.15 -13.62
CA ALA A 708 12.35 32.12 -12.46
C ALA A 708 13.21 33.40 -12.38
N LEU A 709 13.83 33.81 -13.49
CA LEU A 709 14.63 35.04 -13.57
C LEU A 709 13.79 36.30 -13.28
N ALA A 710 12.57 36.36 -13.79
CA ALA A 710 11.64 37.46 -13.53
C ALA A 710 11.31 37.56 -12.03
N MET A 711 11.05 36.41 -11.37
CA MET A 711 10.77 36.36 -9.94
C MET A 711 11.99 36.77 -9.10
N ILE A 712 13.19 36.25 -9.39
CA ILE A 712 14.41 36.67 -8.70
C ILE A 712 14.61 38.19 -8.84
N THR A 713 14.40 38.73 -10.05
CA THR A 713 14.52 40.17 -10.33
C THR A 713 13.49 41.01 -9.56
N GLN A 714 12.28 40.50 -9.35
CA GLN A 714 11.25 41.16 -8.56
C GLN A 714 11.69 41.38 -7.10
N PHE A 715 12.53 40.51 -6.56
CA PHE A 715 13.06 40.58 -5.19
C PHE A 715 14.44 41.24 -5.09
N ARG A 716 14.78 42.11 -6.06
CA ARG A 716 16.00 42.94 -6.03
C ARG A 716 15.83 44.19 -5.16
N ARG A 717 16.80 44.46 -4.30
CA ARG A 717 16.92 45.65 -3.44
C ARG A 717 17.29 46.89 -4.28
N PRO A 718 16.99 48.11 -3.80
CA PRO A 718 17.40 49.36 -4.47
C PRO A 718 18.92 49.54 -4.64
N ASP A 719 19.72 48.90 -3.80
CA ASP A 719 21.19 48.90 -3.89
C ASP A 719 21.74 47.87 -4.90
N GLY A 720 20.87 47.10 -5.54
CA GLY A 720 21.20 46.17 -6.61
C GLY A 720 21.41 44.72 -6.18
N LEU A 721 21.38 44.42 -4.87
CA LEU A 721 21.48 43.05 -4.32
C LEU A 721 20.13 42.33 -4.34
N TYR A 722 20.14 41.00 -4.30
CA TYR A 722 18.93 40.17 -4.33
C TYR A 722 18.58 39.65 -2.93
N LYS A 723 17.29 39.65 -2.60
CA LYS A 723 16.80 39.07 -1.34
C LYS A 723 16.75 37.54 -1.41
N THR A 724 16.71 36.90 -0.24
CA THR A 724 16.69 35.44 -0.09
C THR A 724 15.35 34.83 -0.51
N TRP A 725 14.25 35.22 0.12
CA TRP A 725 12.95 34.59 -0.07
C TRP A 725 12.16 35.23 -1.21
N LEU A 726 11.66 34.40 -2.12
CA LEU A 726 10.95 34.78 -3.35
C LEU A 726 9.42 34.85 -3.17
N ALA A 727 8.99 35.39 -2.03
CA ALA A 727 7.59 35.66 -1.76
C ALA A 727 7.40 36.94 -0.92
N PRO A 728 6.24 37.60 -0.99
CA PRO A 728 5.85 38.59 0.00
C PRO A 728 5.77 37.97 1.40
N ARG A 729 6.03 38.77 2.44
CA ARG A 729 6.07 38.29 3.83
C ARG A 729 4.79 37.61 4.28
N ASP A 730 3.63 38.11 3.85
CA ASP A 730 2.32 37.54 4.20
C ASP A 730 2.10 36.13 3.59
N ASN A 731 2.94 35.73 2.64
CA ASN A 731 2.93 34.42 1.99
C ASN A 731 4.10 33.53 2.44
N TYR A 732 4.80 33.89 3.51
CA TYR A 732 5.85 33.05 4.08
C TYR A 732 5.27 31.77 4.65
N GLN A 733 5.88 30.66 4.28
CA GLN A 733 5.53 29.33 4.72
C GLN A 733 6.75 28.75 5.41
N CYS A 734 6.60 28.31 6.66
CA CYS A 734 7.59 27.47 7.34
C CYS A 734 8.95 28.11 7.54
N LEU A 735 8.95 29.44 7.68
CA LEU A 735 10.13 30.22 7.97
C LEU A 735 10.15 30.61 9.45
N ASP A 736 11.32 30.50 10.05
CA ASP A 736 11.69 31.17 11.30
C ASP A 736 12.63 32.32 10.92
N PRO A 737 12.11 33.44 10.41
CA PRO A 737 12.94 34.56 9.97
C PRO A 737 13.66 35.18 11.18
N GLY A 738 14.90 35.62 10.96
CA GLY A 738 15.60 36.43 11.94
C GLY A 738 15.13 37.89 11.94
N ARG A 739 16.03 38.77 12.36
CA ARG A 739 15.76 40.20 12.57
C ARG A 739 15.38 40.91 11.27
N ASP A 740 16.11 40.64 10.20
CA ASP A 740 15.65 40.94 8.84
C ASP A 740 14.90 39.70 8.32
N ALA A 741 13.63 39.88 7.99
CA ALA A 741 12.82 38.77 7.53
C ALA A 741 13.14 38.35 6.09
N ASN A 742 13.86 39.16 5.31
CA ASN A 742 14.26 38.81 3.96
C ASN A 742 15.61 39.43 3.59
N PRO A 743 16.71 38.97 4.22
CA PRO A 743 18.02 39.55 4.01
C PRO A 743 18.52 39.29 2.59
N ALA A 744 19.42 40.17 2.14
CA ALA A 744 20.38 39.79 1.12
C ALA A 744 21.60 39.21 1.84
N ASP A 745 22.12 38.10 1.35
CA ASP A 745 23.31 37.45 1.94
C ASP A 745 24.41 37.31 0.89
N ILE A 746 25.66 37.48 1.33
CA ILE A 746 26.88 37.47 0.52
C ILE A 746 27.07 36.16 -0.26
N GLY A 747 26.83 35.00 0.35
CA GLY A 747 26.96 33.70 -0.31
C GLY A 747 25.87 33.51 -1.36
N ILE A 748 24.64 33.91 -1.04
CA ILE A 748 23.51 33.89 -1.98
C ILE A 748 23.81 34.80 -3.18
N GLN A 749 24.39 36.00 -2.97
CA GLN A 749 24.76 36.88 -4.09
C GLN A 749 25.79 36.23 -5.00
N MET A 750 26.76 35.50 -4.45
CA MET A 750 27.77 34.79 -5.24
C MET A 750 27.13 33.67 -6.08
N HIS A 751 26.19 32.92 -5.52
CA HIS A 751 25.47 31.88 -6.25
C HIS A 751 24.58 32.46 -7.36
N ILE A 752 23.86 33.55 -7.10
CA ILE A 752 23.09 34.27 -8.12
C ILE A 752 24.01 34.83 -9.20
N PHE A 753 25.16 35.41 -8.85
CA PHE A 753 26.14 35.89 -9.83
C PHE A 753 26.60 34.77 -10.76
N LEU A 754 26.98 33.61 -10.22
CA LEU A 754 27.47 32.48 -11.02
C LEU A 754 26.39 31.89 -11.93
N PHE A 755 25.13 31.92 -11.48
CA PHE A 755 23.99 31.59 -12.32
C PHE A 755 23.78 32.63 -13.44
N LEU A 756 23.73 33.92 -13.11
CA LEU A 756 23.55 35.00 -14.08
C LEU A 756 24.70 35.06 -15.09
N GLU A 757 25.94 34.73 -14.71
CA GLU A 757 27.06 34.72 -15.66
C GLU A 757 26.84 33.70 -16.80
N GLN A 758 26.05 32.65 -16.57
CA GLN A 758 25.69 31.65 -17.59
C GLN A 758 24.50 32.10 -18.46
N VAL A 759 23.54 32.86 -17.91
CA VAL A 759 22.24 33.12 -18.57
C VAL A 759 21.95 34.60 -18.89
N ASP A 760 22.57 35.54 -18.19
CA ASP A 760 22.43 37.00 -18.34
C ASP A 760 23.70 37.75 -17.83
N LYS A 761 24.75 37.77 -18.67
CA LYS A 761 26.04 38.43 -18.35
C LYS A 761 25.90 39.92 -17.98
N PRO A 762 25.07 40.75 -18.64
CA PRO A 762 24.84 42.13 -18.20
C PRO A 762 24.32 42.23 -16.76
N ALA A 763 23.35 41.39 -16.38
CA ALA A 763 22.85 41.35 -15.01
C ALA A 763 23.94 40.88 -14.02
N ALA A 764 24.74 39.88 -14.40
CA ALA A 764 25.88 39.42 -13.60
C ALA A 764 26.89 40.54 -13.31
N ARG A 765 27.27 41.33 -14.33
CA ARG A 765 28.14 42.51 -14.15
C ARG A 765 27.54 43.55 -13.21
N SER A 766 26.25 43.86 -13.39
CA SER A 766 25.54 44.79 -12.52
C SER A 766 25.49 44.31 -11.06
N LEU A 767 25.31 43.00 -10.84
CA LEU A 767 25.37 42.40 -9.51
C LEU A 767 26.79 42.45 -8.93
N CYS A 768 27.82 42.18 -9.73
CA CYS A 768 29.20 42.28 -9.28
C CYS A 768 29.56 43.69 -8.80
N ASP A 769 29.13 44.73 -9.53
CA ASP A 769 29.35 46.13 -9.14
C ASP A 769 28.65 46.48 -7.82
N ALA A 770 27.42 46.00 -7.64
CA ALA A 770 26.66 46.19 -6.41
C ALA A 770 27.32 45.45 -5.23
N LEU A 771 27.69 44.19 -5.46
CA LEU A 771 28.35 43.34 -4.47
C LEU A 771 29.68 43.92 -4.03
N SER A 772 30.50 44.40 -4.97
CA SER A 772 31.81 44.99 -4.68
C SER A 772 31.72 46.26 -3.83
N LYS A 773 30.61 47.01 -3.92
CA LYS A 773 30.35 48.20 -3.09
C LYS A 773 29.85 47.84 -1.69
N LYS A 774 29.29 46.64 -1.51
CA LYS A 774 28.54 46.22 -0.33
C LYS A 774 29.15 45.06 0.44
N ALA A 775 30.17 44.40 -0.12
CA ALA A 775 30.87 43.24 0.44
C ALA A 775 31.39 43.44 1.88
N GLY A 776 31.66 44.70 2.27
CA GLY A 776 32.11 45.07 3.60
C GLY A 776 31.01 45.43 4.61
N ASP A 777 29.75 45.51 4.18
CA ASP A 777 28.64 45.88 5.05
C ASP A 777 28.19 44.65 5.87
N ASP A 778 28.07 44.80 7.20
CA ASP A 778 27.70 43.69 8.08
C ASP A 778 26.26 43.17 7.86
N ASP A 779 25.38 43.97 7.20
CA ASP A 779 23.97 43.60 6.96
C ASP A 779 23.79 42.48 5.92
N ILE A 780 24.85 42.13 5.17
CA ILE A 780 24.82 41.07 4.17
C ILE A 780 25.60 39.81 4.57
N TRP A 781 26.09 39.73 5.80
CA TRP A 781 26.74 38.53 6.36
C TRP A 781 25.76 37.83 7.30
N VAL A 782 24.87 37.00 6.76
CA VAL A 782 23.76 36.40 7.52
C VAL A 782 23.90 34.90 7.66
N TYR A 783 23.87 34.13 6.58
CA TYR A 783 23.86 32.67 6.62
C TYR A 783 25.27 32.05 6.62
N TYR A 784 26.26 32.81 6.14
CA TYR A 784 27.66 32.36 6.03
C TYR A 784 28.60 33.03 7.04
N ALA A 785 28.06 33.83 7.97
CA ALA A 785 28.86 34.54 8.96
C ALA A 785 29.65 33.57 9.87
N GLY A 786 30.98 33.60 9.83
CA GLY A 786 31.81 32.64 10.58
C GLY A 786 31.85 31.22 10.00
N ALA A 787 31.19 30.98 8.85
CA ALA A 787 31.30 29.76 8.04
C ALA A 787 31.88 30.06 6.64
N PRO A 788 33.14 30.53 6.53
CA PRO A 788 33.65 31.12 5.29
C PRO A 788 34.02 30.11 4.21
N LEU A 789 33.92 28.80 4.44
CA LEU A 789 34.39 27.78 3.50
C LEU A 789 33.76 27.93 2.11
N MET A 790 32.43 28.01 2.03
CA MET A 790 31.76 28.17 0.75
C MET A 790 32.09 29.51 0.11
N ILE A 791 32.19 30.58 0.90
CA ILE A 791 32.57 31.92 0.43
C ILE A 791 33.96 31.90 -0.21
N SER A 792 34.93 31.23 0.41
CA SER A 792 36.29 31.09 -0.14
C SER A 792 36.29 30.32 -1.47
N LEU A 793 35.51 29.24 -1.57
CA LEU A 793 35.38 28.48 -2.82
C LEU A 793 34.73 29.31 -3.93
N ARG A 794 33.65 30.04 -3.63
CA ARG A 794 32.94 30.89 -4.61
C ARG A 794 33.76 32.09 -5.04
N LEU A 795 34.54 32.69 -4.15
CA LEU A 795 35.40 33.82 -4.49
C LEU A 795 36.35 33.45 -5.65
N ALA A 796 37.00 32.28 -5.59
CA ALA A 796 37.88 31.82 -6.66
C ALA A 796 37.14 31.64 -8.01
N GLU A 797 35.88 31.24 -8.00
CA GLU A 797 35.06 31.15 -9.22
C GLU A 797 34.65 32.53 -9.75
N LEU A 798 34.29 33.45 -8.86
CA LEU A 798 33.98 34.84 -9.21
C LEU A 798 35.19 35.54 -9.85
N GLU A 799 36.39 35.33 -9.30
CA GLU A 799 37.63 35.89 -9.84
C GLU A 799 37.89 35.42 -11.27
N LYS A 800 37.68 34.13 -11.55
CA LYS A 800 37.77 33.58 -12.92
C LYS A 800 36.74 34.17 -13.87
N ALA A 801 35.55 34.50 -13.36
CA ALA A 801 34.49 35.18 -14.11
C ALA A 801 34.71 36.71 -14.22
N GLY A 802 35.80 37.24 -13.68
CA GLY A 802 36.14 38.67 -13.75
C GLY A 802 35.43 39.53 -12.71
N CYS A 803 34.87 38.94 -11.65
CA CYS A 803 34.26 39.64 -10.52
C CYS A 803 35.15 39.53 -9.27
N LEU A 804 35.63 40.67 -8.76
CA LEU A 804 36.58 40.73 -7.64
C LEU A 804 36.03 41.61 -6.50
N PRO A 805 35.01 41.15 -5.75
CA PRO A 805 34.51 41.90 -4.60
C PRO A 805 35.58 41.90 -3.49
N GLN A 806 35.86 43.07 -2.91
CA GLN A 806 36.80 43.18 -1.79
C GLN A 806 36.11 42.78 -0.48
N LEU A 807 36.37 41.56 -0.01
CA LEU A 807 35.79 41.03 1.22
C LEU A 807 36.67 41.37 2.44
N PRO A 808 36.09 41.70 3.61
CA PRO A 808 36.85 41.90 4.84
C PRO A 808 37.60 40.64 5.25
N ARG A 809 38.91 40.76 5.50
CA ARG A 809 39.75 39.62 5.92
C ARG A 809 39.26 38.91 7.20
N ALA A 810 38.58 39.65 8.08
CA ALA A 810 38.00 39.08 9.29
C ALA A 810 36.89 38.07 8.97
N GLN A 811 36.08 38.33 7.93
CA GLN A 811 34.98 37.47 7.50
C GLN A 811 35.43 36.22 6.74
N LEU A 812 36.70 36.17 6.29
CA LEU A 812 37.31 35.01 5.63
C LEU A 812 38.08 34.11 6.61
N ARG A 813 37.94 34.33 7.92
CA ARG A 813 38.52 33.52 8.99
C ARG A 813 37.41 32.84 9.78
N THR A 814 37.75 31.77 10.47
CA THR A 814 36.84 31.06 11.36
C THR A 814 37.47 30.93 12.74
N ASP A 815 36.64 31.11 13.77
CA ASP A 815 36.98 30.83 15.16
C ASP A 815 36.34 29.49 15.62
N ILE A 816 35.73 28.74 14.69
CA ILE A 816 35.08 27.46 14.97
C ILE A 816 36.14 26.35 14.91
N PRO A 817 36.41 25.64 16.02
CA PRO A 817 37.47 24.64 16.06
C PRO A 817 37.33 23.56 15.00
N GLY A 818 38.43 23.29 14.28
CA GLY A 818 38.50 22.22 13.28
C GLY A 818 38.04 22.61 11.89
N GLN A 819 37.64 23.87 11.67
CA GLN A 819 37.25 24.37 10.34
C GLN A 819 38.44 24.94 9.54
N GLU A 820 39.57 25.21 10.19
CA GLU A 820 40.76 25.79 9.56
C GLU A 820 41.37 24.85 8.50
N ILE A 821 41.22 23.54 8.65
CA ILE A 821 41.68 22.54 7.67
C ILE A 821 40.89 22.63 6.36
N TRP A 822 39.58 22.91 6.43
CA TRP A 822 38.73 23.06 5.25
C TRP A 822 39.02 24.37 4.51
N LEU A 823 39.32 25.45 5.24
CA LEU A 823 39.76 26.71 4.62
C LEU A 823 41.11 26.56 3.91
N ARG A 824 42.04 25.80 4.50
CA ARG A 824 43.29 25.43 3.82
C ARG A 824 43.02 24.61 2.55
N ALA A 825 42.05 23.70 2.57
CA ALA A 825 41.67 22.93 1.38
C ALA A 825 41.12 23.81 0.27
N ALA A 826 40.27 24.80 0.60
CA ALA A 826 39.75 25.76 -0.38
C ALA A 826 40.86 26.65 -0.98
N ASP A 827 41.79 27.15 -0.15
CA ASP A 827 42.94 27.94 -0.61
C ASP A 827 43.85 27.13 -1.55
N GLN A 828 44.15 25.87 -1.20
CA GLN A 828 44.96 25.00 -2.06
C GLN A 828 44.24 24.69 -3.38
N LEU A 829 42.93 24.45 -3.36
CA LEU A 829 42.16 24.25 -4.59
C LEU A 829 42.23 25.49 -5.50
N GLY A 830 42.06 26.69 -4.96
CA GLY A 830 42.18 27.94 -5.72
C GLY A 830 43.58 28.12 -6.34
N GLN A 831 44.64 27.78 -5.59
CA GLN A 831 46.02 27.82 -6.10
C GLN A 831 46.23 26.85 -7.27
N LEU A 832 45.74 25.60 -7.16
CA LEU A 832 45.85 24.60 -8.23
C LEU A 832 45.16 25.06 -9.52
N GLU A 833 43.96 25.64 -9.40
CA GLU A 833 43.19 26.08 -10.56
C GLU A 833 43.74 27.35 -11.22
N SER A 834 44.56 28.14 -10.52
CA SER A 834 45.24 29.34 -11.06
C SER A 834 46.44 29.03 -11.98
N HIS A 835 46.80 27.74 -12.16
CA HIS A 835 47.91 27.26 -13.00
C HIS A 835 49.32 27.76 -12.59
N ALA A 836 49.49 28.36 -11.41
CA ALA A 836 50.78 28.71 -10.82
C ALA A 836 51.43 27.50 -10.09
N GLY A 837 51.46 26.35 -10.75
CA GLY A 837 51.89 25.08 -10.16
C GLY A 837 53.40 25.02 -9.88
N SER A 838 53.76 24.54 -8.68
CA SER A 838 55.15 24.27 -8.31
C SER A 838 55.24 22.96 -7.52
N TYR A 839 56.40 22.32 -7.49
CA TYR A 839 56.63 21.16 -6.61
C TYR A 839 56.37 21.48 -5.13
N ALA A 840 56.53 22.74 -4.70
CA ALA A 840 56.21 23.17 -3.34
C ALA A 840 54.69 23.22 -3.08
N THR A 841 53.89 23.60 -4.08
CA THR A 841 52.42 23.55 -4.02
C THR A 841 51.95 22.09 -3.98
N TYR A 842 52.50 21.23 -4.87
CA TYR A 842 52.19 19.79 -4.89
C TYR A 842 52.38 19.12 -3.53
N ARG A 843 53.55 19.35 -2.90
CA ARG A 843 53.88 18.75 -1.61
C ARG A 843 52.96 19.23 -0.49
N ARG A 844 52.67 20.54 -0.42
CA ARG A 844 51.74 21.09 0.57
C ARG A 844 50.34 20.51 0.43
N THR A 845 49.85 20.35 -0.80
CA THR A 845 48.55 19.72 -1.07
C THR A 845 48.56 18.24 -0.68
N ALA A 846 49.62 17.49 -1.00
CA ALA A 846 49.72 16.07 -0.64
C ALA A 846 49.77 15.85 0.88
N GLU A 847 50.46 16.74 1.62
CA GLU A 847 50.47 16.74 3.09
C GLU A 847 49.06 17.00 3.64
N LEU A 848 48.35 18.02 3.12
CA LEU A 848 46.97 18.31 3.52
C LEU A 848 45.99 17.16 3.21
N LEU A 849 46.13 16.52 2.04
CA LEU A 849 45.32 15.35 1.66
C LEU A 849 45.56 14.18 2.62
N THR A 850 46.81 13.99 3.06
CA THR A 850 47.18 12.96 4.04
C THR A 850 46.58 13.26 5.41
N ASP A 851 46.66 14.51 5.86
CA ASP A 851 46.08 14.95 7.14
C ASP A 851 44.55 14.73 7.18
N ILE A 852 43.84 15.03 6.09
CA ILE A 852 42.38 14.82 6.02
C ILE A 852 42.01 13.33 5.95
N ALA A 853 42.82 12.52 5.25
CA ALA A 853 42.57 11.09 5.06
C ALA A 853 43.06 10.21 6.22
N ALA A 854 43.77 10.78 7.19
CA ALA A 854 44.32 10.08 8.34
C ALA A 854 43.26 9.28 9.11
N ASP A 855 43.68 8.12 9.63
CA ASP A 855 42.83 7.18 10.38
C ASP A 855 41.49 6.90 9.68
N ASP A 856 41.54 6.53 8.39
CA ASP A 856 40.37 6.25 7.56
C ASP A 856 39.34 7.41 7.52
N PHE A 857 39.82 8.64 7.36
CA PHE A 857 39.00 9.87 7.38
C PHE A 857 38.27 10.11 8.71
N SER A 858 38.88 9.74 9.85
CA SER A 858 38.28 9.96 11.19
C SER A 858 37.89 11.42 11.47
N LEU A 859 38.55 12.39 10.81
CA LEU A 859 38.20 13.82 10.87
C LEU A 859 36.73 14.07 10.51
N MET A 860 36.20 13.33 9.53
CA MET A 860 34.83 13.53 9.03
C MET A 860 33.76 13.24 10.08
N SER A 861 34.02 12.36 11.06
CA SER A 861 33.05 12.06 12.12
C SER A 861 33.06 13.07 13.27
N HIS A 862 34.08 13.92 13.36
CA HIS A 862 34.27 14.83 14.49
C HIS A 862 34.17 16.31 14.08
N THR A 863 34.71 16.67 12.92
CA THR A 863 34.74 18.06 12.44
C THR A 863 34.56 18.12 10.91
N PRO A 864 33.43 17.64 10.37
CA PRO A 864 33.13 17.80 8.95
C PRO A 864 33.03 19.30 8.57
N PRO A 865 33.08 19.62 7.27
CA PRO A 865 32.86 20.97 6.78
C PRO A 865 31.56 21.59 7.30
N LEU A 866 31.65 22.77 7.91
CA LEU A 866 30.52 23.67 8.16
C LEU A 866 30.27 24.49 6.91
N LEU A 867 29.09 24.34 6.32
CA LEU A 867 28.75 24.98 5.04
C LEU A 867 28.09 26.34 5.24
N TYR A 868 27.13 26.42 6.17
CA TYR A 868 26.36 27.63 6.50
C TYR A 868 25.61 27.40 7.83
N HIS A 869 24.87 28.39 8.27
CA HIS A 869 23.91 28.30 9.36
C HIS A 869 22.63 29.09 8.99
N ASN A 870 21.53 28.86 9.71
CA ASN A 870 20.37 29.75 9.56
C ASN A 870 20.63 31.13 10.20
N ASP A 871 19.74 32.10 10.00
CA ASP A 871 19.90 33.41 10.66
C ASP A 871 19.97 33.23 12.19
N LEU A 872 21.11 33.55 12.80
CA LEU A 872 21.36 33.31 14.23
C LEU A 872 20.57 34.24 15.15
N THR A 873 19.84 35.20 14.58
CA THR A 873 18.87 36.05 15.29
C THR A 873 17.45 35.46 15.32
N ALA A 874 17.21 34.36 14.61
CA ALA A 874 15.95 33.61 14.63
C ALA A 874 15.72 32.88 15.97
N THR A 875 14.52 32.31 16.16
CA THR A 875 14.16 31.66 17.44
C THR A 875 14.90 30.34 17.65
N VAL A 876 15.27 29.64 16.58
CA VAL A 876 16.06 28.42 16.60
C VAL A 876 17.40 28.65 15.90
N LYS A 877 18.50 28.17 16.49
CA LYS A 877 19.84 28.19 15.86
C LYS A 877 20.17 26.83 15.28
N ARG A 878 20.65 26.81 14.04
CA ARG A 878 21.06 25.61 13.31
C ARG A 878 22.36 25.86 12.54
N PHE A 879 23.31 24.96 12.70
CA PHE A 879 24.58 24.93 11.98
C PHE A 879 24.59 23.73 11.06
N TYR A 880 24.90 23.92 9.79
CA TYR A 880 24.76 22.91 8.74
C TYR A 880 26.10 22.38 8.26
N TRP A 881 26.27 21.07 8.38
CA TRP A 881 27.50 20.33 8.17
C TRP A 881 27.32 19.25 7.11
N SER A 882 28.41 18.87 6.44
CA SER A 882 28.36 17.73 5.53
C SER A 882 29.67 16.97 5.44
N GLN A 883 29.63 15.71 5.90
CA GLN A 883 30.72 14.76 5.70
C GLN A 883 30.91 14.47 4.21
N ASP A 884 29.81 14.31 3.48
CA ASP A 884 29.80 14.03 2.04
C ASP A 884 30.48 15.15 1.25
N PHE A 885 30.22 16.41 1.61
CA PHE A 885 30.94 17.55 1.02
C PHE A 885 32.44 17.49 1.29
N GLY A 886 32.84 17.05 2.49
CA GLY A 886 34.25 16.84 2.83
C GLY A 886 34.92 15.80 1.93
N TYR A 887 34.28 14.66 1.71
CA TYR A 887 34.80 13.62 0.80
C TYR A 887 34.86 14.12 -0.65
N ALA A 888 33.84 14.85 -1.12
CA ALA A 888 33.81 15.42 -2.45
C ALA A 888 34.93 16.47 -2.66
N LEU A 889 35.14 17.36 -1.69
CA LEU A 889 36.20 18.35 -1.72
C LEU A 889 37.58 17.70 -1.69
N TRP A 890 37.76 16.66 -0.87
CA TRP A 890 39.00 15.88 -0.84
C TRP A 890 39.29 15.23 -2.20
N LEU A 891 38.29 14.58 -2.81
CA LEU A 891 38.44 13.98 -4.14
C LEU A 891 38.81 15.03 -5.18
N ARG A 892 38.16 16.20 -5.12
CA ARG A 892 38.47 17.30 -6.02
C ARG A 892 39.93 17.73 -5.88
N LEU A 893 40.37 17.96 -4.66
CA LEU A 893 41.74 18.39 -4.38
C LEU A 893 42.78 17.32 -4.80
N TYR A 894 42.51 16.04 -4.55
CA TYR A 894 43.38 14.93 -4.94
C TYR A 894 43.60 14.87 -6.45
N PHE A 895 42.51 14.85 -7.24
CA PHE A 895 42.63 14.73 -8.69
C PHE A 895 43.21 15.99 -9.36
N GLU A 896 42.97 17.19 -8.83
CA GLU A 896 43.64 18.40 -9.32
C GLU A 896 45.14 18.40 -8.97
N ASN A 897 45.53 17.84 -7.81
CA ASN A 897 46.93 17.69 -7.45
C ASN A 897 47.67 16.69 -8.35
N GLU A 898 47.02 15.58 -8.71
CA GLU A 898 47.54 14.59 -9.67
C GLU A 898 47.66 15.19 -11.08
N ARG A 899 46.65 15.96 -11.53
CA ARG A 899 46.72 16.72 -12.79
C ARG A 899 47.85 17.73 -12.79
N MET A 900 48.10 18.43 -11.69
CA MET A 900 49.25 19.34 -11.61
C MET A 900 50.56 18.56 -11.69
N LEU A 901 50.69 17.44 -10.97
CA LEU A 901 51.92 16.62 -10.99
C LEU A 901 52.27 16.17 -12.41
N SER A 902 51.29 15.80 -13.23
CA SER A 902 51.53 15.38 -14.61
C SER A 902 52.01 16.51 -15.54
N THR A 903 51.81 17.77 -15.15
CA THR A 903 52.23 18.96 -15.92
C THR A 903 53.59 19.55 -15.49
N LEU A 904 54.14 19.13 -14.34
CA LEU A 904 55.42 19.66 -13.84
C LEU A 904 56.63 19.05 -14.59
N PRO A 905 57.65 19.85 -14.97
CA PRO A 905 58.85 19.34 -15.61
C PRO A 905 59.70 18.51 -14.64
N CYS A 906 60.13 17.32 -15.06
CA CYS A 906 60.99 16.46 -14.24
C CYS A 906 62.30 17.19 -13.91
N GLY A 907 62.58 17.34 -12.61
CA GLY A 907 63.82 17.93 -12.14
C GLY A 907 65.03 17.06 -12.53
N SER A 908 66.09 17.68 -13.05
CA SER A 908 67.37 17.02 -13.27
C SER A 908 68.08 16.77 -11.93
N GLY A 909 67.81 15.65 -11.27
CA GLY A 909 68.68 15.09 -10.23
C GLY A 909 67.95 14.42 -9.04
N GLY A 910 67.82 13.08 -9.08
CA GLY A 910 67.43 12.23 -7.93
C GLY A 910 66.68 10.97 -8.36
N PRO A 911 67.00 9.76 -7.85
CA PRO A 911 66.61 8.48 -8.47
C PRO A 911 65.16 8.07 -8.18
N GLU A 912 64.54 7.49 -9.22
CA GLU A 912 63.21 6.87 -9.29
C GLU A 912 61.99 7.80 -9.13
N GLN A 913 61.77 8.70 -10.08
CA GLN A 913 60.50 9.41 -10.26
C GLN A 913 59.68 8.82 -11.41
N LYS A 914 58.47 8.32 -11.08
CA LYS A 914 57.36 8.16 -12.00
C LYS A 914 56.97 9.54 -12.55
N CYS A 915 57.57 9.95 -13.65
CA CYS A 915 57.12 11.09 -14.44
C CYS A 915 56.07 10.62 -15.46
N GLY A 916 55.01 11.42 -15.65
CA GLY A 916 53.94 11.13 -16.62
C GLY A 916 54.49 10.87 -18.01
N GLU A 917 54.06 9.76 -18.62
CA GLU A 917 54.32 9.46 -20.02
C GLU A 917 53.67 10.55 -20.89
N LYS A 918 54.43 11.00 -21.90
CA LYS A 918 53.90 11.78 -23.01
C LYS A 918 52.98 10.94 -23.89
#